data_AF-K5WN21-F1
#
_entry.id   AF-K5WN21-F1
#
_cell.length_a   1.000
_cell.length_b   1.000
_cell.length_c   1.000
_cell.angle_alpha   90.00
_cell.angle_beta   90.00
_cell.angle_gamma   90.00
#
_symmetry.space_group_name_H-M   'P 1'
#
loop_
_entity.id
_entity.type
_entity.pdbx_description
1 polymer ?
#
loop_
_entity_poly.entity_id
_entity_poly.type
_entity_poly.pdbx_seq_one_letter_code
_entity_poly.pdbx_strand_id
1 'polypeptide(L)'
;MIHVVTHLTVAKAATIINAAITFVQVTLPASLVLLVIHFMSRTNQAVAWSSIGQILHSSIWPTLLRSDSTSRKSTGFAVPIISILITVGTVLVAIAGIILPLGLHDGPLLIDHPQIVTASYLPDKSPLALATTPNRYKYQYGRPCGPAEILLCPDLTAESKNTTYVAPTVLIFNSTPHGPFTSQYRRFYNQMFSNESLSGSPGLFGTIRSFLQQDSIFAVEGLIVDMTIDHPGIGFWNTTVPEAAHGGTWSQDVLWLEPLTECIPTNLTVLYELTDSGPDAVHETYNLTDHGGFYNLTPDYPPLSRDGQHINLSQHAYKGAALSNFIAMLYLNTSRESSFEGKNYTIVDDLTSGSTLSGVTIGRITPLPLSYLNGTMESDSMTSTACQGFGQSDVANKSNVHVSCGAFLGPPLRTDGGDLKDYSEGSKWKQDIHVCASTTRASIQTITFSSNNLSNLQSLRLSRKPAGQTVLWGIEKGNLNISSVDLVWGRIDDRYENDSSIWAVRSEGLYLPAGRSAFGVTTLPSGSAHAAHETAWKKVYETVFSGDDYLVDYRGTFDYAMRRKYQAIVEQNPVNGYANIRNIVWTDMMLNSVVGTATNATAFFSANKPSIEYRMPFAIPGFILLAIWLPSFLLAIVLIGMGALRPDHMRDVLNHTSIGRAVVGASALRDENSPNQPESFMPVDPSGDKTHDGKDISVCNSDVTPVTLFLNRGSTNETAPLELTTDH
;
A
#
# COMPACT_ATOMS: atom_id res chain seq x y z
N MET A 1 28.29 -17.09 6.59
CA MET A 1 27.61 -17.95 5.59
C MET A 1 26.19 -18.17 6.09
N ILE A 2 25.20 -17.95 5.24
CA ILE A 2 23.78 -18.03 5.57
C ILE A 2 23.18 -19.15 4.71
N HIS A 3 22.37 -20.00 5.31
CA HIS A 3 21.59 -21.02 4.62
C HIS A 3 20.10 -20.77 4.88
N VAL A 4 19.31 -20.82 3.81
CA VAL A 4 17.88 -20.53 3.82
C VAL A 4 17.12 -21.79 3.41
N VAL A 5 16.12 -22.17 4.20
CA VAL A 5 15.29 -23.36 3.96
C VAL A 5 13.83 -22.93 3.83
N THR A 6 13.18 -23.39 2.77
CA THR A 6 11.74 -23.18 2.52
C THR A 6 10.90 -24.34 3.08
N HIS A 7 9.60 -24.11 3.29
CA HIS A 7 8.60 -25.09 3.74
C HIS A 7 8.68 -25.62 5.19
N LEU A 8 9.54 -25.07 6.06
CA LEU A 8 9.46 -25.26 7.51
C LEU A 8 9.09 -23.98 8.25
N THR A 9 8.56 -24.12 9.46
CA THR A 9 8.46 -23.03 10.45
C THR A 9 9.53 -23.22 11.53
N VAL A 10 9.93 -22.14 12.21
CA VAL A 10 10.93 -22.20 13.30
C VAL A 10 10.57 -23.26 14.34
N ALA A 11 9.30 -23.35 14.75
CA ALA A 11 8.83 -24.38 15.68
C ALA A 11 9.00 -25.83 15.16
N LYS A 12 8.71 -26.09 13.87
CA LYS A 12 8.91 -27.41 13.24
C LYS A 12 10.40 -27.77 13.18
N ALA A 13 11.24 -26.84 12.76
CA ALA A 13 12.68 -27.05 12.63
C ALA A 13 13.36 -27.24 14.01
N ALA A 14 12.99 -26.45 15.02
CA ALA A 14 13.43 -26.63 16.40
C ALA A 14 12.99 -27.99 16.98
N THR A 15 11.77 -28.46 16.66
CA THR A 15 11.28 -29.79 17.06
C THR A 15 12.12 -30.92 16.45
N ILE A 16 12.49 -30.80 15.16
CA ILE A 16 13.36 -31.77 14.47
C ILE A 16 14.77 -31.79 15.08
N ILE A 17 15.33 -30.61 15.38
CA ILE A 17 16.62 -30.48 16.07
C ILE A 17 16.58 -31.16 17.45
N ASN A 18 15.55 -30.89 18.24
CA ASN A 18 15.38 -31.50 19.55
C ASN A 18 15.20 -33.03 19.47
N ALA A 19 14.47 -33.54 18.47
CA ALA A 19 14.33 -34.97 18.22
C ALA A 19 15.67 -35.64 17.82
N ALA A 20 16.51 -34.95 17.04
CA ALA A 20 17.86 -35.43 16.74
C ALA A 20 18.76 -35.43 17.99
N ILE A 21 18.67 -34.39 18.84
CA ILE A 21 19.46 -34.28 20.07
C ILE A 21 19.04 -35.34 21.11
N THR A 22 17.75 -35.65 21.27
CA THR A 22 17.32 -36.74 22.16
C THR A 22 17.71 -38.13 21.63
N PHE A 23 17.73 -38.34 20.30
CA PHE A 23 18.29 -39.57 19.72
C PHE A 23 19.79 -39.70 20.02
N VAL A 24 20.57 -38.63 19.89
CA VAL A 24 21.99 -38.60 20.28
C VAL A 24 22.16 -38.81 21.80
N GLN A 25 21.30 -38.21 22.63
CA GLN A 25 21.32 -38.35 24.09
C GLN A 25 21.17 -39.81 24.54
N VAL A 26 20.32 -40.60 23.88
CA VAL A 26 20.12 -42.02 24.18
C VAL A 26 21.23 -42.89 23.58
N THR A 27 21.69 -42.59 22.36
CA THR A 27 22.63 -43.46 21.64
C THR A 27 24.10 -43.21 21.99
N LEU A 28 24.50 -41.99 22.38
CA LEU A 28 25.89 -41.66 22.75
C LEU A 28 26.41 -42.44 23.98
N PRO A 29 25.68 -42.54 25.11
CA PRO A 29 26.14 -43.36 26.23
C PRO A 29 26.15 -44.85 25.86
N ALA A 30 25.17 -45.30 25.07
CA ALA A 30 25.08 -46.70 24.66
C ALA A 30 26.24 -47.13 23.74
N SER A 31 26.63 -46.30 22.76
CA SER A 31 27.79 -46.58 21.90
C SER A 31 29.08 -46.59 22.71
N LEU A 32 29.30 -45.59 23.58
CA LEU A 32 30.51 -45.51 24.41
C LEU A 32 30.64 -46.70 25.38
N VAL A 33 29.55 -47.19 25.98
CA VAL A 33 29.56 -48.40 26.83
C VAL A 33 29.99 -49.64 26.03
N LEU A 34 29.49 -49.84 24.80
CA LEU A 34 29.89 -50.95 23.94
C LEU A 34 31.39 -50.92 23.61
N LEU A 35 31.95 -49.72 23.40
CA LEU A 35 33.39 -49.53 23.18
C LEU A 35 34.21 -49.83 24.45
N VAL A 36 33.75 -49.44 25.64
CA VAL A 36 34.41 -49.82 26.92
C VAL A 36 34.48 -51.33 27.08
N ILE A 37 33.39 -52.05 26.76
CA ILE A 37 33.35 -53.52 26.84
C ILE A 37 34.32 -54.15 25.84
N HIS A 38 34.39 -53.65 24.60
CA HIS A 38 35.27 -54.20 23.57
C HIS A 38 36.77 -53.95 23.83
N PHE A 39 37.16 -52.74 24.22
CA PHE A 39 38.57 -52.39 24.46
C PHE A 39 39.13 -52.87 25.81
N MET A 40 38.35 -53.61 26.60
CA MET A 40 38.80 -54.16 27.88
C MET A 40 39.71 -55.39 27.68
N SER A 41 41.01 -55.26 27.97
CA SER A 41 41.88 -56.44 28.08
C SER A 41 41.39 -57.35 29.21
N ARG A 42 41.36 -58.67 28.93
CA ARG A 42 40.85 -59.74 29.82
C ARG A 42 41.66 -59.96 31.11
N THR A 43 42.76 -59.22 31.32
CA THR A 43 43.72 -59.42 32.42
C THR A 43 43.71 -58.31 33.48
N ASN A 44 42.70 -57.43 33.49
CA ASN A 44 42.64 -56.31 34.43
C ASN A 44 42.05 -56.70 35.79
N GLN A 45 42.63 -56.15 36.86
CA GLN A 45 42.30 -56.49 38.25
C GLN A 45 40.88 -56.07 38.66
N ALA A 46 40.38 -56.64 39.76
CA ALA A 46 39.01 -56.46 40.28
C ALA A 46 38.54 -54.98 40.42
N VAL A 47 39.47 -54.04 40.60
CA VAL A 47 39.19 -52.60 40.72
C VAL A 47 38.67 -51.98 39.40
N ALA A 48 39.07 -52.50 38.24
CA ALA A 48 38.61 -51.98 36.94
C ALA A 48 37.09 -52.15 36.78
N TRP A 49 36.57 -53.29 37.22
CA TRP A 49 35.15 -53.65 37.18
C TRP A 49 34.27 -52.68 37.99
N SER A 50 34.77 -52.15 39.12
CA SER A 50 34.05 -51.18 39.94
C SER A 50 33.77 -49.86 39.20
N SER A 51 34.73 -49.38 38.39
CA SER A 51 34.53 -48.17 37.57
C SER A 51 33.55 -48.39 36.41
N ILE A 52 33.46 -49.61 35.90
CA ILE A 52 32.55 -50.00 34.82
C ILE A 52 31.11 -50.11 35.35
N GLY A 53 30.89 -50.65 36.55
CA GLY A 53 29.59 -50.64 37.21
C GLY A 53 29.01 -49.23 37.32
N GLN A 54 29.81 -48.26 37.79
CA GLN A 54 29.38 -46.86 37.88
C GLN A 54 29.01 -46.25 36.51
N ILE A 55 29.70 -46.64 35.42
CA ILE A 55 29.35 -46.21 34.07
C ILE A 55 28.02 -46.84 33.62
N LEU A 56 27.80 -48.14 33.84
CA LEU A 56 26.53 -48.79 33.50
C LEU A 56 25.35 -48.17 34.27
N HIS A 57 25.50 -47.88 35.57
CA HIS A 57 24.47 -47.21 36.39
C HIS A 57 24.07 -45.82 35.86
N SER A 58 24.90 -45.16 35.04
CA SER A 58 24.58 -43.87 34.40
C SER A 58 23.85 -43.98 33.05
N SER A 59 23.60 -45.20 32.57
CA SER A 59 22.91 -45.50 31.30
C SER A 59 21.49 -46.04 31.54
N ILE A 60 20.72 -46.31 30.49
CA ILE A 60 19.35 -46.87 30.61
C ILE A 60 19.31 -48.41 30.75
N TRP A 61 20.47 -49.08 30.65
CA TRP A 61 20.58 -50.53 30.78
C TRP A 61 20.23 -51.11 32.16
N PRO A 62 20.56 -50.49 33.31
CA PRO A 62 20.18 -51.00 34.64
C PRO A 62 18.67 -50.92 34.88
N THR A 63 17.95 -49.97 34.28
CA THR A 63 16.48 -49.91 34.40
C THR A 63 15.80 -51.06 33.67
N LEU A 64 16.40 -51.53 32.57
CA LEU A 64 15.98 -52.72 31.82
C LEU A 64 16.39 -54.04 32.52
N LEU A 65 17.41 -54.02 33.39
CA LEU A 65 18.08 -55.21 33.95
C LEU A 65 18.14 -55.28 35.50
N ARG A 66 17.52 -54.32 36.20
CA ARG A 66 17.37 -54.17 37.67
C ARG A 66 18.59 -54.53 38.54
N SER A 67 19.51 -53.57 38.74
CA SER A 67 20.53 -53.63 39.82
C SER A 67 21.10 -52.24 40.16
N ASP A 68 21.71 -52.09 41.35
CA ASP A 68 22.05 -50.79 41.96
C ASP A 68 23.29 -50.81 42.89
N SER A 69 23.74 -49.62 43.31
CA SER A 69 24.70 -49.29 44.41
C SER A 69 26.21 -49.06 44.09
N THR A 70 26.94 -48.46 45.03
CA THR A 70 28.13 -47.61 44.77
C THR A 70 29.27 -47.69 45.82
N SER A 71 30.53 -47.49 45.39
CA SER A 71 31.62 -46.81 46.14
C SER A 71 32.88 -46.61 45.24
N ARG A 72 33.91 -45.87 45.70
CA ARG A 72 34.81 -45.09 44.81
C ARG A 72 36.31 -45.08 45.17
N LYS A 73 37.18 -45.65 44.31
CA LYS A 73 38.54 -45.17 43.97
C LYS A 73 39.14 -45.92 42.75
N SER A 74 40.31 -45.50 42.26
CA SER A 74 40.70 -45.59 40.82
C SER A 74 42.01 -46.33 40.54
N THR A 75 42.14 -46.98 39.37
CA THR A 75 43.18 -46.67 38.34
C THR A 75 43.02 -47.50 37.04
N GLY A 76 43.56 -46.95 35.94
CA GLY A 76 43.52 -47.48 34.55
C GLY A 76 43.56 -46.31 33.56
N PHE A 77 44.03 -46.45 32.31
CA PHE A 77 44.22 -45.29 31.40
C PHE A 77 43.11 -45.11 30.34
N ALA A 78 42.66 -46.18 29.66
CA ALA A 78 41.59 -46.05 28.66
C ALA A 78 40.21 -45.74 29.27
N VAL A 79 39.92 -46.32 30.44
CA VAL A 79 38.63 -46.16 31.14
C VAL A 79 38.33 -44.71 31.57
N PRO A 80 39.26 -43.94 32.20
CA PRO A 80 38.99 -42.55 32.52
C PRO A 80 38.86 -41.67 31.27
N ILE A 81 39.55 -41.97 30.15
CA ILE A 81 39.34 -41.22 28.90
C ILE A 81 37.90 -41.38 28.42
N ILE A 82 37.36 -42.61 28.39
CA ILE A 82 35.97 -42.82 27.97
C ILE A 82 34.98 -42.30 29.03
N SER A 83 35.29 -42.40 30.32
CA SER A 83 34.48 -41.80 31.39
C SER A 83 34.38 -40.27 31.28
N ILE A 84 35.51 -39.60 30.96
CA ILE A 84 35.55 -38.17 30.68
C ILE A 84 34.74 -37.85 29.42
N LEU A 85 34.89 -38.63 28.33
CA LEU A 85 34.08 -38.46 27.11
C LEU A 85 32.58 -38.65 27.35
N ILE A 86 32.16 -39.54 28.25
CA ILE A 86 30.75 -39.68 28.65
C ILE A 86 30.28 -38.43 29.40
N THR A 87 31.02 -37.94 30.40
CA THR A 87 30.62 -36.75 31.18
C THR A 87 30.68 -35.44 30.38
N VAL A 88 31.69 -35.27 29.53
CA VAL A 88 31.78 -34.13 28.59
C VAL A 88 30.69 -34.26 27.54
N GLY A 89 30.39 -35.47 27.06
CA GLY A 89 29.33 -35.76 26.11
C GLY A 89 27.93 -35.41 26.65
N THR A 90 27.58 -35.79 27.88
CA THR A 90 26.28 -35.46 28.47
C THR A 90 26.11 -33.97 28.75
N VAL A 91 27.18 -33.29 29.22
CA VAL A 91 27.18 -31.82 29.37
C VAL A 91 27.06 -31.13 28.01
N LEU A 92 27.77 -31.61 26.98
CA LEU A 92 27.69 -31.06 25.63
C LEU A 92 26.32 -31.30 24.98
N VAL A 93 25.66 -32.44 25.23
CA VAL A 93 24.27 -32.70 24.82
C VAL A 93 23.31 -31.70 25.47
N ALA A 94 23.45 -31.43 26.77
CA ALA A 94 22.61 -30.46 27.47
C ALA A 94 22.81 -29.03 26.93
N ILE A 95 24.07 -28.63 26.70
CA ILE A 95 24.42 -27.33 26.11
C ILE A 95 23.91 -27.24 24.66
N ALA A 96 24.05 -28.29 23.85
CA ALA A 96 23.57 -28.35 22.47
C ALA A 96 22.03 -28.26 22.40
N GLY A 97 21.32 -28.97 23.29
CA GLY A 97 19.85 -28.94 23.37
C GLY A 97 19.28 -27.56 23.68
N ILE A 98 20.04 -26.71 24.39
CA ILE A 98 19.67 -25.32 24.63
C ILE A 98 20.11 -24.42 23.46
N ILE A 99 21.36 -24.52 23.02
CA ILE A 99 21.97 -23.52 22.11
C ILE A 99 21.54 -23.71 20.64
N LEU A 100 21.38 -24.94 20.14
CA LEU A 100 21.07 -25.14 18.71
C LEU A 100 19.72 -24.53 18.29
N PRO A 101 18.62 -24.70 19.05
CA PRO A 101 17.33 -24.06 18.74
C PRO A 101 17.39 -22.52 18.74
N LEU A 102 18.25 -21.91 19.58
CA LEU A 102 18.43 -20.45 19.64
C LEU A 102 19.08 -19.86 18.36
N GLY A 103 19.65 -20.69 17.49
CA GLY A 103 20.19 -20.27 16.20
C GLY A 103 19.14 -19.98 15.12
N LEU A 104 17.88 -20.38 15.33
CA LEU A 104 16.80 -20.20 14.35
C LEU A 104 16.11 -18.86 14.52
N HIS A 105 15.82 -18.22 13.39
CA HIS A 105 14.94 -17.06 13.31
C HIS A 105 14.22 -17.02 11.96
N ASP A 106 13.10 -16.29 11.91
CA ASP A 106 12.39 -16.04 10.66
C ASP A 106 13.28 -15.18 9.75
N GLY A 107 13.52 -15.69 8.54
CA GLY A 107 14.30 -15.02 7.50
C GLY A 107 13.45 -14.08 6.65
N PRO A 108 14.05 -13.42 5.65
CA PRO A 108 13.31 -12.57 4.72
C PRO A 108 12.24 -13.37 3.96
N LEU A 109 11.11 -12.72 3.66
CA LEU A 109 10.10 -13.28 2.77
C LEU A 109 10.71 -13.48 1.36
N LEU A 110 10.57 -14.68 0.81
CA LEU A 110 11.00 -15.01 -0.54
C LEU A 110 9.79 -14.99 -1.48
N ILE A 111 9.98 -14.43 -2.68
CA ILE A 111 8.95 -14.41 -3.72
C ILE A 111 8.91 -15.79 -4.39
N ASP A 112 7.73 -16.41 -4.45
CA ASP A 112 7.52 -17.68 -5.16
C ASP A 112 7.41 -17.48 -6.68
N HIS A 113 7.41 -18.58 -7.42
CA HIS A 113 7.12 -18.55 -8.86
C HIS A 113 5.70 -18.01 -9.12
N PRO A 114 5.49 -17.20 -10.19
CA PRO A 114 4.19 -16.63 -10.49
C PRO A 114 3.17 -17.72 -10.83
N GLN A 115 2.00 -17.65 -10.21
CA GLN A 115 0.86 -18.54 -10.44
C GLN A 115 -0.39 -17.73 -10.77
N ILE A 116 -1.33 -18.33 -11.50
CA ILE A 116 -2.65 -17.73 -11.73
C ILE A 116 -3.51 -18.02 -10.50
N VAL A 117 -3.89 -16.98 -9.77
CA VAL A 117 -4.67 -17.07 -8.53
C VAL A 117 -5.97 -16.28 -8.68
N THR A 118 -7.04 -16.76 -8.05
CA THR A 118 -8.32 -16.05 -7.96
C THR A 118 -8.13 -14.72 -7.22
N ALA A 119 -8.68 -13.64 -7.75
CA ALA A 119 -8.72 -12.35 -7.07
C ALA A 119 -10.13 -12.07 -6.54
N SER A 120 -10.23 -11.61 -5.30
CA SER A 120 -11.48 -11.20 -4.65
C SER A 120 -11.49 -9.69 -4.39
N TYR A 121 -12.69 -9.13 -4.22
CA TYR A 121 -12.86 -7.70 -3.97
C TYR A 121 -12.48 -7.36 -2.53
N LEU A 122 -11.48 -6.49 -2.35
CA LEU A 122 -11.08 -5.99 -1.03
C LEU A 122 -11.80 -4.66 -0.74
N PRO A 123 -12.82 -4.62 0.15
CA PRO A 123 -13.54 -3.38 0.42
C PRO A 123 -12.63 -2.31 1.05
N ASP A 124 -12.61 -1.13 0.43
CA ASP A 124 -12.03 0.08 1.03
C ASP A 124 -12.85 0.50 2.26
N LYS A 125 -12.18 1.14 3.22
CA LYS A 125 -12.75 1.68 4.46
C LYS A 125 -12.48 3.19 4.61
N SER A 126 -11.94 3.83 3.57
CA SER A 126 -11.73 5.27 3.52
C SER A 126 -13.05 6.05 3.43
N PRO A 127 -13.03 7.38 3.71
CA PRO A 127 -14.20 8.23 3.49
C PRO A 127 -14.73 8.22 2.05
N LEU A 128 -13.88 7.97 1.04
CA LEU A 128 -14.32 7.83 -0.35
C LEU A 128 -15.28 6.66 -0.53
N ALA A 129 -15.00 5.52 0.11
CA ALA A 129 -15.86 4.35 0.08
C ALA A 129 -17.20 4.59 0.79
N LEU A 130 -17.15 5.23 1.97
CA LEU A 130 -18.35 5.55 2.76
C LEU A 130 -19.32 6.51 2.04
N ALA A 131 -18.81 7.37 1.15
CA ALA A 131 -19.61 8.32 0.38
C ALA A 131 -19.92 7.87 -1.06
N THR A 132 -19.43 6.69 -1.50
CA THR A 132 -19.73 6.13 -2.83
C THR A 132 -21.12 5.46 -2.82
N THR A 133 -21.91 5.65 -3.88
CA THR A 133 -23.29 5.12 -3.94
C THR A 133 -23.29 3.58 -3.87
N PRO A 134 -23.86 2.92 -2.83
CA PRO A 134 -23.68 1.47 -2.63
C PRO A 134 -24.41 0.61 -3.68
N ASN A 135 -25.56 1.07 -4.18
CA ASN A 135 -26.36 0.33 -5.17
C ASN A 135 -25.85 0.55 -6.61
N ARG A 136 -24.56 0.31 -6.86
CA ARG A 136 -23.85 0.58 -8.13
C ARG A 136 -24.49 -0.05 -9.37
N TYR A 137 -25.13 -1.21 -9.21
CA TYR A 137 -25.88 -1.89 -10.27
C TYR A 137 -27.11 -1.12 -10.79
N LYS A 138 -27.53 -0.05 -10.10
CA LYS A 138 -28.59 0.86 -10.56
C LYS A 138 -28.08 1.98 -11.49
N TYR A 139 -26.77 2.07 -11.72
CA TYR A 139 -26.19 3.06 -12.64
C TYR A 139 -26.65 2.80 -14.08
N GLN A 140 -27.30 3.80 -14.67
CA GLN A 140 -27.79 3.78 -16.04
C GLN A 140 -26.82 4.53 -16.94
N TYR A 141 -26.05 3.76 -17.71
CA TYR A 141 -25.29 4.27 -18.85
C TYR A 141 -26.23 4.93 -19.85
N GLY A 142 -25.84 6.09 -20.34
CA GLY A 142 -26.70 6.95 -21.12
C GLY A 142 -25.92 8.07 -21.78
N ARG A 143 -26.53 8.72 -22.78
CA ARG A 143 -26.00 9.92 -23.41
C ARG A 143 -27.11 10.89 -23.84
N PRO A 144 -27.08 12.16 -23.37
CA PRO A 144 -27.93 13.22 -23.88
C PRO A 144 -27.27 13.91 -25.10
N CYS A 145 -27.99 14.04 -26.21
CA CYS A 145 -27.53 14.81 -27.38
C CYS A 145 -28.11 16.25 -27.40
N GLY A 146 -27.61 17.09 -28.30
CA GLY A 146 -28.03 18.49 -28.52
C GLY A 146 -27.19 19.54 -27.77
N PRO A 147 -27.19 20.82 -28.19
CA PRO A 147 -26.28 21.84 -27.65
C PRO A 147 -26.72 22.44 -26.31
N ALA A 148 -28.03 22.57 -26.06
CA ALA A 148 -28.58 23.17 -24.85
C ALA A 148 -29.69 22.30 -24.26
N GLU A 149 -30.68 21.94 -25.08
CA GLU A 149 -31.70 20.95 -24.72
C GLU A 149 -31.11 19.54 -24.59
N ILE A 150 -31.86 18.66 -23.93
CA ILE A 150 -31.51 17.24 -23.74
C ILE A 150 -32.37 16.41 -24.70
N LEU A 151 -31.76 16.04 -25.83
CA LEU A 151 -32.40 15.35 -26.94
C LEU A 151 -31.94 13.89 -27.03
N LEU A 152 -32.77 13.03 -27.63
CA LEU A 152 -32.33 11.70 -28.08
C LEU A 152 -31.27 11.86 -29.19
N CYS A 153 -30.24 11.01 -29.16
CA CYS A 153 -29.26 10.95 -30.23
C CYS A 153 -29.87 10.29 -31.49
N PRO A 154 -29.55 10.74 -32.72
CA PRO A 154 -30.32 10.38 -33.93
C PRO A 154 -30.42 8.87 -34.23
N ASP A 155 -29.41 8.08 -33.88
CA ASP A 155 -29.36 6.64 -34.13
C ASP A 155 -30.12 5.79 -33.10
N LEU A 156 -30.79 6.42 -32.13
CA LEU A 156 -31.64 5.74 -31.15
C LEU A 156 -33.08 5.69 -31.66
N THR A 157 -33.56 4.51 -32.03
CA THR A 157 -34.94 4.32 -32.49
C THR A 157 -35.93 4.59 -31.35
N ALA A 158 -37.10 5.15 -31.67
CA ALA A 158 -38.13 5.52 -30.69
C ALA A 158 -38.73 4.33 -29.90
N GLU A 159 -38.40 3.09 -30.29
CA GLU A 159 -38.78 1.87 -29.55
C GLU A 159 -37.88 1.62 -28.33
N SER A 160 -36.62 2.08 -28.34
CA SER A 160 -35.73 1.99 -27.17
C SER A 160 -35.98 3.16 -26.20
N LYS A 161 -36.94 2.99 -25.27
CA LYS A 161 -37.33 3.98 -24.24
C LYS A 161 -36.29 4.20 -23.11
N ASN A 162 -35.01 4.04 -23.39
CA ASN A 162 -33.89 4.30 -22.47
C ASN A 162 -32.73 4.91 -23.27
N THR A 163 -31.88 5.75 -22.66
CA THR A 163 -30.77 6.44 -23.37
C THR A 163 -29.57 5.55 -23.74
N THR A 164 -29.83 4.25 -23.89
CA THR A 164 -28.87 3.19 -24.17
C THR A 164 -28.04 3.48 -25.42
N TYR A 165 -26.73 3.31 -25.32
CA TYR A 165 -25.86 3.28 -26.49
C TYR A 165 -26.27 2.15 -27.45
N VAL A 166 -26.11 2.40 -28.76
CA VAL A 166 -26.42 1.44 -29.83
C VAL A 166 -25.68 0.12 -29.58
N ALA A 167 -26.38 -1.02 -29.68
CA ALA A 167 -25.86 -2.32 -29.22
C ALA A 167 -24.52 -2.74 -29.87
N PRO A 168 -24.29 -2.55 -31.19
CA PRO A 168 -22.96 -2.61 -31.81
C PRO A 168 -21.87 -1.80 -31.09
N THR A 169 -22.12 -0.53 -30.75
CA THR A 169 -21.18 0.33 -30.02
C THR A 169 -20.83 -0.27 -28.66
N VAL A 170 -21.82 -0.79 -27.93
CA VAL A 170 -21.60 -1.48 -26.64
C VAL A 170 -20.77 -2.76 -26.82
N LEU A 171 -21.05 -3.56 -27.86
CA LEU A 171 -20.30 -4.79 -28.17
C LEU A 171 -18.82 -4.50 -28.46
N ILE A 172 -18.54 -3.48 -29.26
CA ILE A 172 -17.18 -3.05 -29.63
C ILE A 172 -16.42 -2.54 -28.40
N PHE A 173 -17.01 -1.60 -27.67
CA PHE A 173 -16.34 -0.94 -26.54
C PHE A 173 -16.32 -1.75 -25.23
N ASN A 174 -17.09 -2.84 -25.14
CA ASN A 174 -17.00 -3.82 -24.05
C ASN A 174 -16.14 -5.05 -24.43
N SER A 175 -15.38 -4.98 -25.54
CA SER A 175 -14.49 -6.07 -25.96
C SER A 175 -13.20 -6.19 -25.13
N THR A 176 -12.84 -5.16 -24.36
CA THR A 176 -11.70 -5.18 -23.43
C THR A 176 -12.09 -4.56 -22.08
N PRO A 177 -11.41 -4.89 -20.95
CA PRO A 177 -11.67 -4.31 -19.64
C PRO A 177 -11.14 -2.86 -19.48
N HIS A 178 -10.79 -2.20 -20.59
CA HIS A 178 -10.30 -0.82 -20.65
C HIS A 178 -11.20 0.05 -21.55
N GLY A 179 -12.49 -0.30 -21.59
CA GLY A 179 -13.53 0.43 -22.29
C GLY A 179 -14.22 1.48 -21.41
N PRO A 180 -14.98 2.41 -21.99
CA PRO A 180 -15.68 3.47 -21.26
C PRO A 180 -16.74 2.92 -20.31
N PHE A 181 -17.32 1.77 -20.64
CA PHE A 181 -18.30 1.03 -19.81
C PHE A 181 -17.69 0.38 -18.56
N THR A 182 -16.38 0.50 -18.33
CA THR A 182 -15.73 0.11 -17.06
C THR A 182 -15.50 1.28 -16.11
N SER A 183 -16.11 2.43 -16.38
CA SER A 183 -16.13 3.63 -15.53
C SER A 183 -17.57 3.98 -15.11
N GLN A 184 -17.73 4.59 -13.94
CA GLN A 184 -18.99 5.16 -13.43
C GLN A 184 -18.72 6.42 -12.60
N TYR A 185 -19.77 7.17 -12.28
CA TYR A 185 -19.68 8.23 -11.28
C TYR A 185 -19.68 7.66 -9.86
N ARG A 186 -18.86 8.26 -8.99
CA ARG A 186 -18.73 7.87 -7.58
C ARG A 186 -20.02 8.14 -6.79
N ARG A 187 -20.63 9.29 -7.05
CA ARG A 187 -21.98 9.65 -6.60
C ARG A 187 -22.85 9.96 -7.81
N PHE A 188 -24.01 9.32 -7.86
CA PHE A 188 -25.03 9.52 -8.89
C PHE A 188 -26.42 9.39 -8.29
N TYR A 189 -27.39 9.98 -8.97
CA TYR A 189 -28.82 9.69 -8.83
C TYR A 189 -29.34 9.28 -10.21
N ASN A 190 -30.53 8.69 -10.29
CA ASN A 190 -31.16 8.35 -11.56
C ASN A 190 -32.17 9.45 -11.90
N GLN A 191 -32.01 10.09 -13.06
CA GLN A 191 -32.89 11.14 -13.53
C GLN A 191 -33.70 10.64 -14.72
N MET A 192 -34.99 11.00 -14.72
CA MET A 192 -35.88 10.85 -15.85
C MET A 192 -36.19 12.25 -16.36
N PHE A 193 -35.96 12.51 -17.65
CA PHE A 193 -36.20 13.83 -18.24
C PHE A 193 -37.67 13.99 -18.66
N SER A 194 -38.11 15.24 -18.83
CA SER A 194 -39.53 15.65 -18.87
C SER A 194 -40.39 15.06 -19.99
N ASN A 195 -39.80 14.32 -20.93
CA ASN A 195 -40.48 13.71 -22.07
C ASN A 195 -40.63 12.18 -21.94
N GLU A 196 -40.40 11.62 -20.73
CA GLU A 196 -40.46 10.19 -20.36
C GLU A 196 -39.53 9.23 -21.13
N SER A 197 -38.86 9.67 -22.19
CA SER A 197 -38.07 8.84 -23.11
C SER A 197 -36.57 8.80 -22.81
N LEU A 198 -36.05 9.70 -21.98
CA LEU A 198 -34.65 9.69 -21.53
C LEU A 198 -34.55 9.35 -20.04
N SER A 199 -33.98 8.16 -19.76
CA SER A 199 -33.54 7.67 -18.45
C SER A 199 -32.00 7.60 -18.42
N GLY A 200 -31.36 8.05 -17.34
CA GLY A 200 -29.90 7.99 -17.18
C GLY A 200 -29.42 8.43 -15.81
N SER A 201 -28.15 8.15 -15.48
CA SER A 201 -27.55 8.50 -14.18
C SER A 201 -26.60 9.70 -14.27
N PRO A 202 -27.06 10.96 -14.04
CA PRO A 202 -26.18 12.11 -13.83
C PRO A 202 -25.28 11.92 -12.61
N GLY A 203 -24.04 12.39 -12.74
CA GLY A 203 -23.07 12.41 -11.66
C GLY A 203 -23.20 13.67 -10.81
N LEU A 204 -22.89 13.54 -9.52
CA LEU A 204 -22.78 14.67 -8.60
C LEU A 204 -21.31 15.06 -8.45
N PHE A 205 -20.95 16.27 -8.88
CA PHE A 205 -19.70 16.90 -8.45
C PHE A 205 -19.79 17.20 -6.95
N GLY A 206 -18.69 16.95 -6.24
CA GLY A 206 -18.52 17.34 -4.85
C GLY A 206 -17.33 16.63 -4.23
N THR A 207 -16.61 17.31 -3.35
CA THR A 207 -15.41 16.75 -2.72
C THR A 207 -15.80 15.97 -1.47
N ILE A 208 -15.43 14.69 -1.41
CA ILE A 208 -15.56 13.83 -0.23
C ILE A 208 -14.33 13.99 0.66
N ARG A 209 -13.15 14.06 0.03
CA ARG A 209 -11.87 14.36 0.66
C ARG A 209 -10.90 14.85 -0.41
N SER A 210 -10.15 15.91 -0.12
CA SER A 210 -9.02 16.29 -0.96
C SER A 210 -7.75 15.51 -0.60
N PHE A 211 -6.98 15.18 -1.61
CA PHE A 211 -5.68 14.53 -1.53
C PHE A 211 -4.54 15.43 -2.06
N LEU A 212 -4.83 16.70 -2.40
CA LEU A 212 -3.87 17.67 -2.95
C LEU A 212 -2.60 17.86 -2.12
N GLN A 213 -2.67 17.72 -0.78
CA GLN A 213 -1.49 17.83 0.08
C GLN A 213 -0.57 16.59 -0.03
N GLN A 214 -1.10 15.43 -0.41
CA GLN A 214 -0.35 14.19 -0.59
C GLN A 214 0.56 14.27 -1.85
N ASP A 215 1.64 13.48 -1.85
CA ASP A 215 2.67 13.47 -2.90
C ASP A 215 3.18 12.03 -3.06
N SER A 216 2.34 11.17 -3.64
CA SER A 216 2.56 9.73 -3.74
C SER A 216 1.53 9.05 -4.64
N ILE A 217 1.85 7.85 -5.14
CA ILE A 217 0.86 6.91 -5.70
C ILE A 217 0.18 6.08 -4.60
N PHE A 218 -1.14 5.93 -4.64
CA PHE A 218 -1.95 5.17 -3.68
C PHE A 218 -3.21 4.55 -4.33
N ALA A 219 -3.87 3.64 -3.61
CA ALA A 219 -5.12 3.02 -4.02
C ALA A 219 -6.29 3.45 -3.12
N VAL A 220 -7.48 3.56 -3.72
CA VAL A 220 -8.77 3.84 -3.07
C VAL A 220 -9.86 2.95 -3.70
N GLU A 221 -11.10 3.02 -3.22
CA GLU A 221 -12.21 2.32 -3.88
C GLU A 221 -12.32 2.67 -5.38
N GLY A 222 -12.10 1.66 -6.23
CA GLY A 222 -12.29 1.70 -7.68
C GLY A 222 -11.24 2.50 -8.47
N LEU A 223 -10.25 3.11 -7.82
CA LEU A 223 -9.18 3.88 -8.48
C LEU A 223 -7.80 3.62 -7.87
N ILE A 224 -6.79 3.73 -8.72
CA ILE A 224 -5.40 4.00 -8.34
C ILE A 224 -5.14 5.45 -8.68
N VAL A 225 -4.51 6.20 -7.80
CA VAL A 225 -4.27 7.64 -7.95
C VAL A 225 -2.79 7.89 -7.83
N ASP A 226 -2.23 8.67 -8.75
CA ASP A 226 -0.92 9.27 -8.57
C ASP A 226 -1.08 10.78 -8.35
N MET A 227 -0.68 11.25 -7.16
CA MET A 227 -0.67 12.68 -6.81
C MET A 227 0.76 13.27 -6.84
N THR A 228 1.74 12.55 -7.40
CA THR A 228 3.09 13.10 -7.58
C THR A 228 3.09 14.28 -8.53
N ILE A 229 3.93 15.28 -8.24
CA ILE A 229 3.97 16.57 -8.95
C ILE A 229 4.28 16.41 -10.45
N ASP A 230 5.18 15.49 -10.82
CA ASP A 230 5.66 15.35 -12.20
C ASP A 230 4.73 14.55 -13.12
N HIS A 231 4.03 13.53 -12.58
CA HIS A 231 3.28 12.55 -13.37
C HIS A 231 1.89 12.20 -12.77
N PRO A 232 1.06 13.17 -12.35
CA PRO A 232 -0.20 12.87 -11.69
C PRO A 232 -1.20 12.14 -12.62
N GLY A 233 -2.29 11.61 -12.06
CA GLY A 233 -3.37 11.00 -12.84
C GLY A 233 -4.16 9.92 -12.09
N ILE A 234 -5.11 9.30 -12.77
CA ILE A 234 -5.93 8.21 -12.22
C ILE A 234 -5.93 6.96 -13.12
N GLY A 235 -5.98 5.80 -12.51
CA GLY A 235 -6.17 4.50 -13.16
C GLY A 235 -7.43 3.80 -12.67
N PHE A 236 -8.27 3.30 -13.59
CA PHE A 236 -9.51 2.60 -13.24
C PHE A 236 -9.25 1.15 -12.80
N TRP A 237 -9.56 0.81 -11.55
CA TRP A 237 -9.24 -0.49 -10.95
C TRP A 237 -10.27 -0.89 -9.89
N ASN A 238 -11.10 -1.92 -10.15
CA ASN A 238 -12.16 -2.35 -9.21
C ASN A 238 -11.63 -3.21 -8.05
N THR A 239 -10.57 -2.76 -7.39
CA THR A 239 -10.14 -3.19 -6.05
C THR A 239 -9.97 -4.72 -5.89
N THR A 240 -9.55 -5.41 -6.95
CA THR A 240 -9.40 -6.87 -7.00
C THR A 240 -8.01 -7.29 -6.53
N VAL A 241 -7.95 -8.09 -5.46
CA VAL A 241 -6.71 -8.49 -4.77
C VAL A 241 -6.61 -10.02 -4.73
N PRO A 242 -5.45 -10.63 -5.07
CA PRO A 242 -5.26 -12.09 -4.98
C PRO A 242 -5.30 -12.61 -3.54
N GLU A 243 -5.85 -13.80 -3.32
CA GLU A 243 -5.94 -14.37 -1.96
C GLU A 243 -4.62 -15.02 -1.51
N ALA A 244 -3.94 -14.43 -0.52
CA ALA A 244 -2.68 -14.96 0.01
C ALA A 244 -2.41 -14.60 1.49
N ALA A 245 -2.03 -15.62 2.29
CA ALA A 245 -1.88 -15.52 3.74
C ALA A 245 -0.69 -14.67 4.24
N HIS A 246 0.32 -14.41 3.40
CA HIS A 246 1.53 -13.65 3.74
C HIS A 246 1.78 -12.47 2.79
N GLY A 247 0.76 -12.12 2.00
CA GLY A 247 0.90 -11.20 0.88
C GLY A 247 1.76 -11.76 -0.26
N GLY A 248 2.25 -10.86 -1.11
CA GLY A 248 2.98 -11.18 -2.33
C GLY A 248 2.97 -10.01 -3.31
N THR A 249 3.30 -10.30 -4.57
CA THR A 249 3.39 -9.32 -5.64
C THR A 249 2.61 -9.77 -6.88
N TRP A 250 1.83 -8.87 -7.49
CA TRP A 250 1.19 -9.08 -8.79
C TRP A 250 1.30 -7.83 -9.64
N SER A 251 1.06 -7.98 -10.94
CA SER A 251 0.93 -6.86 -11.86
C SER A 251 -0.38 -6.94 -12.62
N GLN A 252 -0.97 -5.78 -12.93
CA GLN A 252 -2.22 -5.65 -13.67
C GLN A 252 -2.14 -4.43 -14.58
N ASP A 253 -2.53 -4.59 -15.84
CA ASP A 253 -2.72 -3.47 -16.76
C ASP A 253 -3.98 -2.71 -16.39
N VAL A 254 -3.91 -1.38 -16.46
CA VAL A 254 -4.95 -0.45 -16.01
C VAL A 254 -5.17 0.61 -17.08
N LEU A 255 -6.44 0.97 -17.33
CA LEU A 255 -6.77 2.15 -18.12
C LEU A 255 -6.43 3.39 -17.29
N TRP A 256 -5.45 4.17 -17.74
CA TRP A 256 -4.93 5.33 -17.02
C TRP A 256 -5.24 6.62 -17.78
N LEU A 257 -5.59 7.68 -17.04
CA LEU A 257 -5.81 9.02 -17.56
C LEU A 257 -4.75 9.99 -17.02
N GLU A 258 -4.01 10.58 -17.95
CA GLU A 258 -2.90 11.50 -17.75
C GLU A 258 -3.42 12.93 -18.03
N PRO A 259 -3.52 13.82 -17.02
CA PRO A 259 -3.68 15.25 -17.27
C PRO A 259 -2.39 15.81 -17.84
N LEU A 260 -2.48 16.48 -18.98
CA LEU A 260 -1.34 17.12 -19.64
C LEU A 260 -1.66 18.60 -19.81
N THR A 261 -0.78 19.46 -19.31
CA THR A 261 -0.92 20.92 -19.38
C THR A 261 0.41 21.53 -19.78
N GLU A 262 0.36 22.51 -20.69
CA GLU A 262 1.46 23.44 -20.93
C GLU A 262 1.00 24.85 -20.54
N CYS A 263 1.86 25.62 -19.89
CA CYS A 263 1.60 27.01 -19.49
C CYS A 263 2.67 27.93 -20.05
N ILE A 264 2.24 29.03 -20.67
CA ILE A 264 3.11 30.06 -21.25
C ILE A 264 2.93 31.36 -20.45
N PRO A 265 4.01 32.00 -19.97
CA PRO A 265 3.92 33.29 -19.32
C PRO A 265 3.40 34.34 -20.32
N THR A 266 2.50 35.21 -19.86
CA THR A 266 2.09 36.39 -20.63
C THR A 266 3.15 37.50 -20.62
N ASN A 267 4.20 37.35 -19.80
CA ASN A 267 5.16 38.39 -19.46
C ASN A 267 4.49 39.66 -18.86
N LEU A 268 3.38 39.46 -18.15
CA LEU A 268 2.71 40.49 -17.36
C LEU A 268 2.61 40.04 -15.90
N THR A 269 2.95 40.94 -14.98
CA THR A 269 2.99 40.66 -13.54
C THR A 269 2.10 41.63 -12.78
N VAL A 270 1.25 41.12 -11.90
CA VAL A 270 0.45 41.93 -10.97
C VAL A 270 1.30 42.22 -9.73
N LEU A 271 1.52 43.50 -9.42
CA LEU A 271 2.22 43.99 -8.24
C LEU A 271 1.25 44.71 -7.30
N TYR A 272 1.28 44.35 -6.01
CA TYR A 272 0.40 44.91 -4.99
C TYR A 272 1.09 44.92 -3.61
N GLU A 273 0.48 45.66 -2.68
CA GLU A 273 0.96 45.88 -1.31
C GLU A 273 -0.21 45.55 -0.36
N LEU A 274 0.06 44.93 0.80
CA LEU A 274 -0.98 44.62 1.78
C LEU A 274 -1.33 45.85 2.63
N THR A 275 -2.62 46.11 2.77
CA THR A 275 -3.16 47.12 3.69
C THR A 275 -3.31 46.56 5.12
N ASP A 276 -3.67 47.43 6.06
CA ASP A 276 -4.08 47.11 7.44
C ASP A 276 -5.18 46.03 7.53
N SER A 277 -5.96 45.90 6.46
CA SER A 277 -7.11 45.02 6.32
C SER A 277 -6.76 43.55 6.02
N GLY A 278 -5.48 43.25 5.79
CA GLY A 278 -4.95 41.88 5.69
C GLY A 278 -5.01 41.24 4.29
N PRO A 279 -4.60 39.96 4.17
CA PRO A 279 -4.27 39.32 2.89
C PRO A 279 -5.46 38.83 2.06
N ASP A 280 -6.67 38.84 2.62
CA ASP A 280 -7.90 38.45 1.91
C ASP A 280 -8.83 39.66 1.65
N ALA A 281 -8.37 40.87 1.94
CA ALA A 281 -9.04 42.14 1.63
C ALA A 281 -9.08 42.41 0.11
N VAL A 282 -9.97 43.31 -0.31
CA VAL A 282 -10.08 43.70 -1.73
C VAL A 282 -8.97 44.72 -2.05
N HIS A 283 -8.12 44.39 -3.02
CA HIS A 283 -7.07 45.30 -3.48
C HIS A 283 -7.63 46.35 -4.45
N GLU A 284 -8.21 47.42 -3.91
CA GLU A 284 -8.83 48.54 -4.66
C GLU A 284 -7.92 49.19 -5.71
N THR A 285 -6.59 49.08 -5.54
CA THR A 285 -5.61 49.56 -6.51
C THR A 285 -4.41 48.62 -6.55
N TYR A 286 -4.00 48.24 -7.76
CA TYR A 286 -2.83 47.41 -8.02
C TYR A 286 -2.12 47.85 -9.31
N ASN A 287 -0.90 47.40 -9.54
CA ASN A 287 -0.16 47.72 -10.77
C ASN A 287 0.00 46.46 -11.63
N LEU A 288 -0.25 46.57 -12.93
CA LEU A 288 0.14 45.57 -13.92
C LEU A 288 1.45 46.02 -14.58
N THR A 289 2.51 45.22 -14.46
CA THR A 289 3.84 45.51 -15.00
C THR A 289 4.11 44.72 -16.27
N ASP A 290 4.57 45.41 -17.32
CA ASP A 290 4.97 44.81 -18.61
C ASP A 290 6.44 44.36 -18.59
N HIS A 291 6.67 43.06 -18.76
CA HIS A 291 7.99 42.41 -18.90
C HIS A 291 8.21 41.83 -20.32
N GLY A 292 7.57 42.42 -21.32
CA GLY A 292 7.59 41.97 -22.72
C GLY A 292 6.26 41.37 -23.19
N GLY A 293 5.19 41.50 -22.43
CA GLY A 293 3.84 41.12 -22.80
C GLY A 293 3.18 42.08 -23.78
N PHE A 294 3.48 43.39 -23.70
CA PHE A 294 2.96 44.40 -24.64
C PHE A 294 4.04 44.91 -25.60
N TYR A 295 5.17 45.44 -25.12
CA TYR A 295 6.18 46.04 -26.03
C TYR A 295 6.74 45.02 -27.03
N ASN A 296 7.01 43.80 -26.56
CA ASN A 296 7.53 42.69 -27.38
C ASN A 296 6.44 41.74 -27.92
N LEU A 297 5.18 42.17 -27.99
CA LEU A 297 4.09 41.34 -28.51
C LEU A 297 4.33 40.94 -29.98
N THR A 298 4.49 39.65 -30.25
CA THR A 298 4.66 39.10 -31.60
C THR A 298 3.32 39.11 -32.35
N PRO A 299 3.24 39.66 -33.58
CA PRO A 299 2.00 39.66 -34.37
C PRO A 299 1.67 38.29 -34.98
N ASP A 300 2.69 37.48 -35.24
CA ASP A 300 2.56 36.15 -35.84
C ASP A 300 2.66 35.05 -34.78
N TYR A 301 1.65 34.19 -34.70
CA TYR A 301 1.65 32.96 -33.90
C TYR A 301 1.57 31.71 -34.81
N PRO A 302 2.13 30.57 -34.40
CA PRO A 302 2.11 29.35 -35.22
C PRO A 302 0.68 28.86 -35.49
N PRO A 303 0.40 28.31 -36.69
CA PRO A 303 -0.87 27.63 -36.95
C PRO A 303 -0.95 26.35 -36.10
N LEU A 304 -2.11 26.09 -35.52
CA LEU A 304 -2.33 24.89 -34.71
C LEU A 304 -2.41 23.64 -35.61
N SER A 305 -1.83 22.54 -35.14
CA SER A 305 -1.94 21.24 -35.80
C SER A 305 -3.41 20.80 -35.92
N ARG A 306 -3.78 20.23 -37.07
CA ARG A 306 -5.06 19.51 -37.28
C ARG A 306 -4.88 17.99 -37.34
N ASP A 307 -3.67 17.51 -37.08
CA ASP A 307 -3.37 16.10 -36.90
C ASP A 307 -3.64 15.74 -35.43
N GLY A 308 -4.89 15.37 -35.13
CA GLY A 308 -5.42 15.45 -33.75
C GLY A 308 -4.66 14.64 -32.70
N GLN A 309 -4.06 13.51 -33.06
CA GLN A 309 -3.26 12.68 -32.14
C GLN A 309 -1.81 13.15 -32.00
N HIS A 310 -1.42 14.19 -32.76
CA HIS A 310 -0.14 14.90 -32.71
C HIS A 310 -0.37 16.39 -32.33
N ILE A 311 -0.95 16.59 -31.14
CA ILE A 311 -1.20 17.89 -30.52
C ILE A 311 0.08 18.50 -29.90
N ASN A 312 0.19 19.83 -29.94
CA ASN A 312 1.25 20.59 -29.28
C ASN A 312 0.63 21.67 -28.38
N LEU A 313 0.40 21.35 -27.10
CA LEU A 313 -0.24 22.25 -26.14
C LEU A 313 0.47 23.60 -25.98
N SER A 314 1.81 23.65 -26.12
CA SER A 314 2.59 24.88 -26.06
C SER A 314 2.17 25.88 -27.16
N GLN A 315 1.87 25.41 -28.38
CA GLN A 315 1.35 26.26 -29.46
C GLN A 315 -0.05 26.81 -29.18
N HIS A 316 -0.93 25.98 -28.58
CA HIS A 316 -2.27 26.41 -28.16
C HIS A 316 -2.15 27.51 -27.08
N ALA A 317 -1.39 27.26 -26.01
CA ALA A 317 -1.16 28.20 -24.92
C ALA A 317 -0.47 29.50 -25.38
N TYR A 318 0.54 29.43 -26.24
CA TYR A 318 1.24 30.60 -26.79
C TYR A 318 0.30 31.48 -27.63
N LYS A 319 -0.52 30.88 -28.49
CA LYS A 319 -1.54 31.59 -29.28
C LYS A 319 -2.59 32.25 -28.37
N GLY A 320 -3.00 31.55 -27.31
CA GLY A 320 -3.84 32.12 -26.26
C GLY A 320 -3.19 33.34 -25.60
N ALA A 321 -1.93 33.24 -25.15
CA ALA A 321 -1.19 34.33 -24.53
C ALA A 321 -1.08 35.57 -25.44
N ALA A 322 -0.71 35.40 -26.71
CA ALA A 322 -0.57 36.51 -27.65
C ALA A 322 -1.89 37.27 -27.87
N LEU A 323 -3.00 36.54 -28.04
CA LEU A 323 -4.33 37.14 -28.21
C LEU A 323 -4.85 37.79 -26.92
N SER A 324 -4.59 37.17 -25.76
CA SER A 324 -4.94 37.72 -24.43
C SER A 324 -4.24 39.06 -24.19
N ASN A 325 -2.94 39.12 -24.47
CA ASN A 325 -2.15 40.34 -24.34
C ASN A 325 -2.63 41.43 -25.31
N PHE A 326 -2.97 41.08 -26.56
CA PHE A 326 -3.54 42.03 -27.52
C PHE A 326 -4.85 42.65 -27.00
N ILE A 327 -5.75 41.85 -26.43
CA ILE A 327 -7.01 42.34 -25.84
C ILE A 327 -6.73 43.22 -24.61
N ALA A 328 -5.76 42.84 -23.77
CA ALA A 328 -5.33 43.65 -22.64
C ALA A 328 -4.74 45.01 -23.07
N MET A 329 -3.97 45.06 -24.17
CA MET A 329 -3.46 46.33 -24.73
C MET A 329 -4.59 47.25 -25.22
N LEU A 330 -5.61 46.69 -25.86
CA LEU A 330 -6.78 47.45 -26.31
C LEU A 330 -7.57 48.01 -25.11
N TYR A 331 -7.76 47.22 -24.05
CA TYR A 331 -8.40 47.68 -22.81
C TYR A 331 -7.63 48.83 -22.14
N LEU A 332 -6.29 48.72 -22.06
CA LEU A 332 -5.42 49.74 -21.48
C LEU A 332 -5.13 50.92 -22.42
N ASN A 333 -5.76 50.98 -23.59
CA ASN A 333 -5.55 51.98 -24.64
C ASN A 333 -4.05 52.25 -24.91
N THR A 334 -3.28 51.17 -25.07
CA THR A 334 -1.81 51.22 -25.19
C THR A 334 -1.31 50.46 -26.42
N SER A 335 -0.05 50.71 -26.80
CA SER A 335 0.57 50.25 -28.03
C SER A 335 1.98 49.74 -27.77
N ARG A 336 2.53 48.95 -28.71
CA ARG A 336 3.89 48.40 -28.60
C ARG A 336 4.95 49.49 -28.44
N GLU A 337 4.73 50.65 -29.05
CA GLU A 337 5.61 51.83 -29.01
C GLU A 337 5.47 52.66 -27.72
N SER A 338 4.34 52.52 -27.01
CA SER A 338 4.07 53.26 -25.76
C SER A 338 4.31 52.44 -24.50
N SER A 339 4.66 51.15 -24.62
CA SER A 339 5.11 50.30 -23.52
C SER A 339 6.63 50.05 -23.56
N PHE A 340 7.19 49.62 -22.44
CA PHE A 340 8.61 49.28 -22.27
C PHE A 340 8.80 48.37 -21.04
N GLU A 341 9.98 47.76 -20.93
CA GLU A 341 10.34 46.86 -19.82
C GLU A 341 10.20 47.54 -18.44
N GLY A 342 9.39 46.94 -17.56
CA GLY A 342 9.09 47.47 -16.24
C GLY A 342 8.08 48.60 -16.24
N LYS A 343 7.34 48.85 -17.33
CA LYS A 343 6.26 49.85 -17.32
C LYS A 343 5.08 49.36 -16.49
N ASN A 344 4.69 50.17 -15.51
CA ASN A 344 3.51 49.94 -14.68
C ASN A 344 2.26 50.62 -15.25
N TYR A 345 1.16 49.87 -15.25
CA TYR A 345 -0.20 50.33 -15.53
C TYR A 345 -1.01 50.18 -14.25
N THR A 346 -1.31 51.30 -13.57
CA THR A 346 -2.12 51.29 -12.35
C THR A 346 -3.57 51.02 -12.70
N ILE A 347 -4.12 49.94 -12.15
CA ILE A 347 -5.53 49.57 -12.26
C ILE A 347 -6.21 49.97 -10.95
N VAL A 348 -7.31 50.73 -11.07
CA VAL A 348 -8.22 51.02 -9.97
C VAL A 348 -9.44 50.13 -10.17
N ASP A 349 -9.70 49.25 -9.20
CA ASP A 349 -10.78 48.26 -9.30
C ASP A 349 -12.13 48.88 -8.89
N ASP A 350 -12.73 49.63 -9.81
CA ASP A 350 -14.15 49.93 -9.72
C ASP A 350 -14.93 48.62 -9.88
N LEU A 351 -15.66 48.21 -8.84
CA LEU A 351 -16.46 46.98 -8.81
C LEU A 351 -17.58 46.94 -9.88
N THR A 352 -17.84 48.06 -10.58
CA THR A 352 -18.75 48.12 -11.74
C THR A 352 -18.05 47.86 -13.08
N SER A 353 -16.72 47.80 -13.13
CA SER A 353 -15.90 47.77 -14.36
C SER A 353 -16.02 46.51 -15.22
N GLY A 354 -16.54 45.41 -14.66
CA GLY A 354 -16.68 44.13 -15.37
C GLY A 354 -15.37 43.46 -15.76
N SER A 355 -14.22 43.88 -15.20
CA SER A 355 -12.96 43.14 -15.31
C SER A 355 -13.02 41.85 -14.48
N THR A 356 -12.20 40.85 -14.82
CA THR A 356 -12.16 39.58 -14.08
C THR A 356 -10.86 39.38 -13.30
N LEU A 357 -9.78 40.03 -13.73
CA LEU A 357 -8.66 40.36 -12.86
C LEU A 357 -9.05 41.59 -12.01
N SER A 358 -9.82 41.36 -10.96
CA SER A 358 -10.24 42.38 -9.99
C SER A 358 -9.47 42.27 -8.67
N GLY A 359 -9.56 43.28 -7.81
CA GLY A 359 -8.93 43.33 -6.50
C GLY A 359 -9.36 42.20 -5.56
N VAL A 360 -10.50 41.56 -5.84
CA VAL A 360 -11.01 40.37 -5.14
C VAL A 360 -10.23 39.10 -5.53
N THR A 361 -9.68 39.04 -6.74
CA THR A 361 -9.01 37.84 -7.29
C THR A 361 -7.52 37.72 -6.96
N ILE A 362 -6.94 38.79 -6.44
CA ILE A 362 -5.55 38.89 -5.97
C ILE A 362 -5.40 38.16 -4.62
N GLY A 363 -4.17 37.85 -4.20
CA GLY A 363 -3.85 37.19 -2.93
C GLY A 363 -4.01 35.67 -2.91
N ARG A 364 -4.59 35.09 -3.96
CA ARG A 364 -4.92 33.65 -4.12
C ARG A 364 -4.66 33.18 -5.55
N ILE A 365 -4.57 31.87 -5.81
CA ILE A 365 -4.53 31.41 -7.21
C ILE A 365 -5.93 31.55 -7.83
N THR A 366 -6.01 32.08 -9.05
CA THR A 366 -7.28 32.36 -9.71
C THR A 366 -7.26 31.90 -11.17
N PRO A 367 -8.19 31.03 -11.62
CA PRO A 367 -8.45 30.82 -13.04
C PRO A 367 -9.11 32.07 -13.64
N LEU A 368 -8.55 32.56 -14.74
CA LEU A 368 -8.97 33.80 -15.41
C LEU A 368 -9.42 33.50 -16.86
N PRO A 369 -10.34 34.29 -17.43
CA PRO A 369 -10.65 34.19 -18.85
C PRO A 369 -9.45 34.70 -19.66
N LEU A 370 -9.38 34.36 -20.94
CA LEU A 370 -8.30 34.84 -21.80
C LEU A 370 -8.39 36.35 -22.01
N SER A 371 -9.59 36.93 -21.95
CA SER A 371 -9.79 38.38 -21.89
C SER A 371 -9.74 38.94 -20.44
N TYR A 372 -8.74 38.58 -19.63
CA TYR A 372 -8.73 38.84 -18.17
C TYR A 372 -9.02 40.30 -17.72
N LEU A 373 -8.59 41.31 -18.48
CA LEU A 373 -8.95 42.73 -18.20
C LEU A 373 -10.34 43.13 -18.72
N ASN A 374 -10.86 42.45 -19.75
CA ASN A 374 -12.07 42.79 -20.48
C ASN A 374 -13.10 41.63 -20.40
N GLY A 375 -14.00 41.66 -19.41
CA GLY A 375 -15.00 40.61 -19.19
C GLY A 375 -16.12 40.50 -20.23
N THR A 376 -15.99 41.10 -21.42
CA THR A 376 -16.96 40.90 -22.51
C THR A 376 -16.89 39.47 -23.03
N MET A 377 -17.99 38.71 -22.86
CA MET A 377 -18.10 37.28 -23.20
C MET A 377 -17.72 36.96 -24.65
N GLU A 378 -17.94 37.89 -25.58
CA GLU A 378 -17.57 37.74 -26.99
C GLU A 378 -16.05 37.64 -27.18
N SER A 379 -15.27 38.48 -26.49
CA SER A 379 -13.81 38.51 -26.60
C SER A 379 -13.16 37.26 -25.99
N ASP A 380 -13.67 36.76 -24.86
CA ASP A 380 -13.22 35.49 -24.29
C ASP A 380 -13.60 34.30 -25.18
N SER A 381 -14.85 34.25 -25.68
CA SER A 381 -15.34 33.18 -26.56
C SER A 381 -14.49 33.05 -27.84
N MET A 382 -14.17 34.16 -28.49
CA MET A 382 -13.28 34.19 -29.65
C MET A 382 -11.87 33.70 -29.31
N THR A 383 -11.31 34.17 -28.19
CA THR A 383 -9.92 33.85 -27.79
C THR A 383 -9.79 32.41 -27.31
N SER A 384 -10.80 31.89 -26.62
CA SER A 384 -10.90 30.50 -26.19
C SER A 384 -11.01 29.57 -27.39
N THR A 385 -11.95 29.81 -28.31
CA THR A 385 -12.05 29.08 -29.59
C THR A 385 -10.72 29.09 -30.35
N ALA A 386 -10.04 30.25 -30.39
CA ALA A 386 -8.75 30.38 -31.05
C ALA A 386 -7.60 29.61 -30.36
N CYS A 387 -7.61 29.52 -29.03
CA CYS A 387 -6.63 28.76 -28.23
C CYS A 387 -6.92 27.25 -28.27
N GLN A 388 -8.18 26.83 -28.06
CA GLN A 388 -8.61 25.43 -28.08
C GLN A 388 -8.42 24.79 -29.45
N GLY A 389 -8.63 25.56 -30.53
CA GLY A 389 -8.45 25.12 -31.92
C GLY A 389 -9.70 24.54 -32.57
N PHE A 390 -10.79 24.41 -31.80
CA PHE A 390 -12.13 24.02 -32.22
C PHE A 390 -13.17 24.92 -31.55
N GLY A 391 -14.37 25.00 -32.13
CA GLY A 391 -15.53 25.66 -31.55
C GLY A 391 -16.74 24.73 -31.42
N GLN A 392 -17.80 25.22 -30.77
CA GLN A 392 -19.05 24.48 -30.52
C GLN A 392 -19.72 23.89 -31.77
N SER A 393 -19.51 24.52 -32.94
CA SER A 393 -20.11 24.15 -34.22
C SER A 393 -19.24 23.24 -35.09
N ASP A 394 -18.00 22.94 -34.68
CA ASP A 394 -17.17 21.97 -35.40
C ASP A 394 -17.70 20.54 -35.18
N VAL A 395 -17.39 19.64 -36.12
CA VAL A 395 -17.82 18.23 -36.05
C VAL A 395 -17.04 17.48 -34.97
N ALA A 396 -17.71 16.73 -34.10
CA ALA A 396 -17.07 15.82 -33.15
C ALA A 396 -16.41 14.67 -33.92
N ASN A 397 -15.07 14.60 -33.89
CA ASN A 397 -14.33 13.59 -34.64
C ASN A 397 -12.93 13.31 -34.07
N LYS A 398 -12.28 12.24 -34.55
CA LYS A 398 -10.94 11.80 -34.09
C LYS A 398 -9.79 12.82 -34.22
N SER A 399 -9.97 13.86 -35.04
CA SER A 399 -8.98 14.93 -35.26
C SER A 399 -9.21 16.14 -34.34
N ASN A 400 -10.43 16.33 -33.84
CA ASN A 400 -10.77 17.38 -32.89
C ASN A 400 -10.62 16.84 -31.46
N VAL A 401 -9.41 16.93 -30.92
CA VAL A 401 -9.07 16.54 -29.53
C VAL A 401 -9.54 17.60 -28.53
N HIS A 402 -9.97 17.16 -27.35
CA HIS A 402 -10.34 18.04 -26.24
C HIS A 402 -9.12 18.86 -25.79
N VAL A 403 -9.27 20.18 -25.84
CA VAL A 403 -8.35 21.15 -25.24
C VAL A 403 -9.19 22.13 -24.43
N SER A 404 -8.82 22.32 -23.16
CA SER A 404 -9.31 23.43 -22.34
C SER A 404 -8.22 24.49 -22.26
N CYS A 405 -8.60 25.75 -22.49
CA CYS A 405 -7.71 26.90 -22.40
C CYS A 405 -8.21 27.92 -21.38
N GLY A 406 -7.29 28.70 -20.82
CA GLY A 406 -7.62 29.88 -20.03
C GLY A 406 -6.39 30.50 -19.38
N ALA A 407 -6.55 31.70 -18.85
CA ALA A 407 -5.52 32.37 -18.09
C ALA A 407 -5.45 31.86 -16.63
N PHE A 408 -4.37 32.15 -15.95
CA PHE A 408 -4.08 31.72 -14.60
C PHE A 408 -3.27 32.80 -13.89
N LEU A 409 -3.82 33.34 -12.79
CA LEU A 409 -3.06 34.14 -11.85
C LEU A 409 -2.30 33.18 -10.93
N GLY A 410 -0.97 33.21 -11.01
CA GLY A 410 -0.08 32.35 -10.22
C GLY A 410 -0.18 32.57 -8.70
N PRO A 411 0.47 31.71 -7.88
CA PRO A 411 0.49 31.88 -6.43
C PRO A 411 1.16 33.20 -6.03
N PRO A 412 0.73 33.85 -4.94
CA PRO A 412 1.31 35.10 -4.47
C PRO A 412 2.74 34.88 -3.96
N LEU A 413 3.70 35.62 -4.51
CA LEU A 413 5.11 35.58 -4.13
C LEU A 413 5.54 36.93 -3.55
N ARG A 414 6.13 36.89 -2.35
CA ARG A 414 6.62 38.08 -1.62
C ARG A 414 7.91 38.60 -2.23
N THR A 415 8.04 39.92 -2.38
CA THR A 415 9.12 40.58 -3.13
C THR A 415 10.02 41.50 -2.28
N ASP A 416 9.62 41.80 -1.04
CA ASP A 416 10.40 42.62 -0.09
C ASP A 416 11.51 41.84 0.65
N GLY A 417 11.54 40.51 0.53
CA GLY A 417 12.51 39.62 1.19
C GLY A 417 12.07 39.02 2.54
N GLY A 418 10.84 39.25 3.00
CA GLY A 418 10.27 38.62 4.20
C GLY A 418 9.81 37.16 4.02
N ASP A 419 9.36 36.51 5.09
CA ASP A 419 8.78 35.14 5.01
C ASP A 419 7.42 35.20 4.28
N LEU A 420 7.19 34.23 3.39
CA LEU A 420 5.95 34.02 2.62
C LEU A 420 4.75 33.58 3.48
N LYS A 421 4.98 33.26 4.76
CA LYS A 421 3.94 33.01 5.78
C LYS A 421 3.54 34.26 6.56
N ASP A 422 4.37 35.30 6.51
CA ASP A 422 4.13 36.57 7.20
C ASP A 422 3.42 37.53 6.24
N TYR A 423 2.22 37.95 6.63
CA TYR A 423 1.36 38.84 5.87
C TYR A 423 1.31 40.20 6.55
N SER A 424 2.48 40.79 6.80
CA SER A 424 2.59 42.10 7.46
C SER A 424 1.97 43.21 6.61
N GLU A 425 1.40 44.22 7.26
CA GLU A 425 1.03 45.49 6.62
C GLU A 425 2.24 46.07 5.86
N GLY A 426 2.01 46.65 4.68
CA GLY A 426 3.07 47.19 3.80
C GLY A 426 3.96 46.13 3.13
N SER A 427 3.69 44.82 3.31
CA SER A 427 4.43 43.78 2.60
C SER A 427 4.09 43.76 1.12
N LYS A 428 5.10 43.45 0.29
CA LYS A 428 5.03 43.60 -1.17
C LYS A 428 4.99 42.26 -1.86
N TRP A 429 4.08 42.12 -2.81
CA TRP A 429 3.75 40.84 -3.43
C TRP A 429 3.63 40.97 -4.95
N LYS A 430 3.90 39.86 -5.63
CA LYS A 430 3.69 39.69 -7.07
C LYS A 430 2.89 38.43 -7.39
N GLN A 431 2.12 38.47 -8.47
CA GLN A 431 1.49 37.31 -9.09
C GLN A 431 1.66 37.38 -10.61
N ASP A 432 2.29 36.35 -11.19
CA ASP A 432 2.62 36.30 -12.62
C ASP A 432 1.48 35.65 -13.42
N ILE A 433 1.02 36.31 -14.49
CA ILE A 433 -0.10 35.82 -15.32
C ILE A 433 0.42 34.84 -16.38
N HIS A 434 -0.18 33.66 -16.44
CA HIS A 434 0.11 32.61 -17.42
C HIS A 434 -1.14 32.26 -18.22
N VAL A 435 -1.00 31.91 -19.49
CA VAL A 435 -2.05 31.21 -20.24
C VAL A 435 -1.68 29.75 -20.37
N CYS A 436 -2.61 28.88 -20.05
CA CYS A 436 -2.41 27.43 -20.06
C CYS A 436 -3.37 26.76 -21.04
N ALA A 437 -2.90 25.66 -21.64
CA ALA A 437 -3.70 24.75 -22.46
C ALA A 437 -3.56 23.33 -21.91
N SER A 438 -4.68 22.67 -21.65
CA SER A 438 -4.73 21.34 -21.04
C SER A 438 -5.54 20.34 -21.87
N THR A 439 -5.12 19.08 -21.85
CA THR A 439 -5.84 17.93 -22.42
C THR A 439 -5.75 16.73 -21.47
N THR A 440 -6.43 15.65 -21.83
CA THR A 440 -6.29 14.35 -21.17
C THR A 440 -5.85 13.32 -22.20
N ARG A 441 -4.84 12.53 -21.84
CA ARG A 441 -4.38 11.37 -22.61
C ARG A 441 -4.76 10.09 -21.86
N ALA A 442 -5.44 9.19 -22.54
CA ALA A 442 -5.61 7.82 -22.06
C ALA A 442 -4.39 6.97 -22.44
N SER A 443 -3.93 6.11 -21.54
CA SER A 443 -2.83 5.18 -21.77
C SER A 443 -3.11 3.84 -21.08
N ILE A 444 -2.36 2.81 -21.44
CA ILE A 444 -2.36 1.53 -20.71
C ILE A 444 -1.09 1.48 -19.85
N GLN A 445 -1.28 1.48 -18.54
CA GLN A 445 -0.20 1.49 -17.54
C GLN A 445 -0.23 0.16 -16.79
N THR A 446 0.91 -0.52 -16.71
CA THR A 446 1.07 -1.74 -15.90
C THR A 446 1.39 -1.32 -14.46
N ILE A 447 0.46 -1.57 -13.54
CA ILE A 447 0.66 -1.32 -12.12
C ILE A 447 1.15 -2.62 -11.47
N THR A 448 2.30 -2.55 -10.80
CA THR A 448 2.82 -3.62 -9.94
C THR A 448 2.47 -3.30 -8.49
N PHE A 449 1.80 -4.25 -7.85
CA PHE A 449 1.35 -4.19 -6.46
C PHE A 449 2.26 -5.08 -5.62
N SER A 450 2.54 -4.65 -4.39
CA SER A 450 3.26 -5.45 -3.40
C SER A 450 2.77 -5.15 -1.98
N SER A 451 2.53 -6.19 -1.19
CA SER A 451 2.25 -6.04 0.25
C SER A 451 2.57 -7.31 1.01
N ASN A 452 2.82 -7.17 2.32
CA ASN A 452 3.00 -8.26 3.27
C ASN A 452 1.69 -8.65 3.98
N ASN A 453 0.62 -7.87 3.80
CA ASN A 453 -0.70 -8.10 4.41
C ASN A 453 -1.79 -7.58 3.48
N LEU A 454 -2.71 -8.43 3.04
CA LEU A 454 -3.75 -8.07 2.07
C LEU A 454 -5.09 -7.68 2.71
N SER A 455 -5.11 -7.35 4.01
CA SER A 455 -6.35 -6.97 4.72
C SER A 455 -6.73 -5.48 4.65
N ASN A 456 -5.89 -4.61 4.08
CA ASN A 456 -6.14 -3.18 3.90
C ASN A 456 -5.37 -2.60 2.70
N LEU A 457 -6.06 -1.86 1.83
CA LEU A 457 -5.49 -1.16 0.67
C LEU A 457 -4.34 -0.21 1.01
N GLN A 458 -4.38 0.42 2.18
CA GLN A 458 -3.33 1.35 2.64
C GLN A 458 -1.97 0.68 2.89
N SER A 459 -1.92 -0.66 2.88
CA SER A 459 -0.66 -1.41 2.96
C SER A 459 -0.01 -1.68 1.59
N LEU A 460 -0.76 -1.47 0.50
CA LEU A 460 -0.30 -1.77 -0.85
C LEU A 460 0.76 -0.75 -1.30
N ARG A 461 1.96 -1.23 -1.57
CA ARG A 461 3.02 -0.47 -2.24
C ARG A 461 2.86 -0.66 -3.74
N LEU A 462 2.69 0.45 -4.45
CA LEU A 462 2.40 0.48 -5.88
C LEU A 462 3.61 0.99 -6.68
N SER A 463 3.82 0.43 -7.86
CA SER A 463 4.78 0.93 -8.85
C SER A 463 4.13 0.93 -10.23
N ARG A 464 3.97 2.11 -10.82
CA ARG A 464 3.43 2.31 -12.18
C ARG A 464 4.57 2.26 -13.19
N LYS A 465 4.34 1.60 -14.32
CA LYS A 465 5.19 1.66 -15.52
C LYS A 465 4.31 1.65 -16.78
N PRO A 466 4.72 2.35 -17.87
CA PRO A 466 4.02 2.23 -19.15
C PRO A 466 4.09 0.78 -19.64
N ALA A 467 3.00 0.26 -20.20
CA ALA A 467 2.93 -1.12 -20.68
C ALA A 467 3.84 -1.40 -21.90
N GLY A 468 4.37 -0.34 -22.54
CA GLY A 468 5.31 -0.42 -23.68
C GLY A 468 4.72 -1.07 -24.94
N GLN A 469 3.39 -1.05 -25.07
CA GLN A 469 2.65 -1.73 -26.13
C GLN A 469 1.74 -0.74 -26.85
N THR A 470 1.81 -0.72 -28.18
CA THR A 470 0.81 -0.04 -29.02
C THR A 470 -0.48 -0.83 -28.99
N VAL A 471 -1.56 -0.26 -28.44
CA VAL A 471 -2.87 -0.89 -28.41
C VAL A 471 -3.80 -0.29 -29.47
N LEU A 472 -4.88 -1.01 -29.79
CA LEU A 472 -5.95 -0.49 -30.64
C LEU A 472 -6.94 0.31 -29.78
N TRP A 473 -7.04 1.60 -30.09
CA TRP A 473 -8.03 2.51 -29.54
C TRP A 473 -9.18 2.71 -30.53
N GLY A 474 -10.41 2.74 -30.03
CA GLY A 474 -11.58 3.18 -30.77
C GLY A 474 -12.02 4.56 -30.30
N ILE A 475 -12.49 5.38 -31.25
CA ILE A 475 -13.40 6.51 -31.01
C ILE A 475 -14.65 6.24 -31.85
N GLU A 476 -15.84 6.40 -31.26
CA GLU A 476 -17.12 6.28 -31.97
C GLU A 476 -17.23 7.29 -33.12
N LYS A 477 -17.71 6.83 -34.27
CA LYS A 477 -17.78 7.63 -35.50
C LYS A 477 -19.18 8.16 -35.72
N GLY A 478 -19.35 9.48 -35.53
CA GLY A 478 -20.58 10.21 -35.78
C GLY A 478 -20.41 11.37 -36.76
N ASN A 479 -21.52 12.09 -37.01
CA ASN A 479 -21.55 13.34 -37.77
C ASN A 479 -22.41 14.38 -37.04
N LEU A 480 -22.07 14.60 -35.76
CA LEU A 480 -22.70 15.58 -34.87
C LEU A 480 -21.66 16.66 -34.51
N ASN A 481 -22.13 17.85 -34.14
CA ASN A 481 -21.25 18.92 -33.67
C ASN A 481 -20.74 18.61 -32.26
N ILE A 482 -19.55 19.12 -31.90
CA ILE A 482 -18.92 18.94 -30.58
C ILE A 482 -19.87 19.35 -29.45
N SER A 483 -20.54 20.50 -29.57
CA SER A 483 -21.56 20.95 -28.62
C SER A 483 -22.70 19.93 -28.36
N SER A 484 -22.94 19.01 -29.28
CA SER A 484 -24.14 18.17 -29.33
C SER A 484 -23.94 16.71 -28.93
N VAL A 485 -22.71 16.25 -28.66
CA VAL A 485 -22.42 14.85 -28.30
C VAL A 485 -21.12 14.72 -27.51
N ASP A 486 -21.08 13.80 -26.55
CA ASP A 486 -19.83 13.24 -26.03
C ASP A 486 -19.53 11.91 -26.75
N LEU A 487 -18.35 11.78 -27.38
CA LEU A 487 -17.99 10.60 -28.16
C LEU A 487 -17.43 9.48 -27.29
N VAL A 488 -17.96 8.27 -27.47
CA VAL A 488 -17.49 7.07 -26.77
C VAL A 488 -16.08 6.71 -27.25
N TRP A 489 -15.13 6.55 -26.33
CA TRP A 489 -13.73 6.21 -26.61
C TRP A 489 -13.21 5.14 -25.64
N GLY A 490 -12.19 4.37 -26.04
CA GLY A 490 -11.55 3.35 -25.19
C GLY A 490 -10.73 2.33 -25.98
N ARG A 491 -10.10 1.37 -25.28
CA ARG A 491 -9.37 0.28 -25.93
C ARG A 491 -10.34 -0.78 -26.44
N ILE A 492 -10.09 -1.27 -27.65
CA ILE A 492 -10.90 -2.29 -28.34
C ILE A 492 -10.05 -3.51 -28.71
N ASP A 493 -10.71 -4.63 -28.97
CA ASP A 493 -10.09 -5.84 -29.54
C ASP A 493 -9.64 -5.58 -30.99
N ASP A 494 -8.47 -6.10 -31.36
CA ASP A 494 -7.82 -5.92 -32.67
C ASP A 494 -8.73 -6.26 -33.86
N ARG A 495 -9.70 -7.17 -33.69
CA ARG A 495 -10.66 -7.57 -34.73
C ARG A 495 -11.54 -6.43 -35.25
N TYR A 496 -11.66 -5.33 -34.51
CA TYR A 496 -12.50 -4.17 -34.87
C TYR A 496 -11.76 -3.07 -35.63
N GLU A 497 -10.46 -3.23 -35.96
CA GLU A 497 -9.65 -2.19 -36.62
C GLU A 497 -10.26 -1.64 -37.93
N ASN A 498 -10.99 -2.46 -38.67
CA ASN A 498 -11.63 -2.09 -39.93
C ASN A 498 -13.17 -1.93 -39.83
N ASP A 499 -13.72 -1.82 -38.61
CA ASP A 499 -15.16 -1.62 -38.40
C ASP A 499 -15.59 -0.22 -38.86
N SER A 500 -16.71 -0.14 -39.58
CA SER A 500 -17.17 1.10 -40.21
C SER A 500 -17.83 2.08 -39.25
N SER A 501 -18.19 1.65 -38.02
CA SER A 501 -18.87 2.44 -36.98
C SER A 501 -17.93 3.18 -36.02
N ILE A 502 -16.62 3.02 -36.18
CA ILE A 502 -15.60 3.66 -35.35
C ILE A 502 -14.47 4.29 -36.18
N TRP A 503 -13.67 5.11 -35.51
CA TRP A 503 -12.33 5.49 -35.92
C TRP A 503 -11.32 4.70 -35.07
N ALA A 504 -10.63 3.76 -35.70
CA ALA A 504 -9.52 3.04 -35.09
C ALA A 504 -8.23 3.88 -35.11
N VAL A 505 -7.44 3.78 -34.04
CA VAL A 505 -6.10 4.38 -33.88
C VAL A 505 -5.19 3.38 -33.18
N ARG A 506 -4.01 3.08 -33.75
CA ARG A 506 -2.97 2.30 -33.07
C ARG A 506 -1.92 3.22 -32.45
N SER A 507 -1.80 3.20 -31.13
CA SER A 507 -0.86 4.03 -30.38
C SER A 507 -0.66 3.53 -28.94
N GLU A 508 0.39 3.99 -28.28
CA GLU A 508 0.60 3.72 -26.83
C GLU A 508 -0.41 4.44 -25.93
N GLY A 509 -1.04 5.50 -26.45
CA GLY A 509 -2.07 6.28 -25.78
C GLY A 509 -2.87 7.14 -26.75
N LEU A 510 -4.06 7.54 -26.32
CA LEU A 510 -5.06 8.27 -27.08
C LEU A 510 -5.26 9.66 -26.48
N TYR A 511 -5.11 10.72 -27.27
CA TYR A 511 -5.63 12.04 -26.90
C TYR A 511 -7.14 12.05 -27.10
N LEU A 512 -7.87 12.43 -26.06
CA LEU A 512 -9.32 12.21 -26.01
C LEU A 512 -10.07 13.23 -26.89
N PRO A 513 -11.15 12.83 -27.58
CA PRO A 513 -11.91 13.71 -28.45
C PRO A 513 -12.58 14.84 -27.66
N ALA A 514 -12.86 15.96 -28.34
CA ALA A 514 -13.71 17.02 -27.80
C ALA A 514 -15.19 16.63 -27.89
N GLY A 515 -15.94 16.86 -26.82
CA GLY A 515 -17.38 16.63 -26.70
C GLY A 515 -18.16 17.80 -26.13
N ARG A 516 -19.45 17.56 -25.88
CA ARG A 516 -20.39 18.52 -25.26
C ARG A 516 -19.89 18.98 -23.89
N SER A 517 -19.21 18.08 -23.18
CA SER A 517 -18.70 18.27 -21.82
C SER A 517 -17.57 19.30 -21.72
N ALA A 518 -16.94 19.70 -22.82
CA ALA A 518 -16.02 20.86 -22.88
C ALA A 518 -16.73 22.21 -22.63
N PHE A 519 -18.04 22.27 -22.91
CA PHE A 519 -18.81 23.52 -22.91
C PHE A 519 -19.90 23.57 -21.81
N GLY A 520 -20.24 22.44 -21.19
CA GLY A 520 -21.22 22.35 -20.10
C GLY A 520 -20.66 22.78 -18.73
N VAL A 521 -21.45 23.52 -17.94
CA VAL A 521 -20.98 24.23 -16.73
C VAL A 521 -21.44 23.60 -15.40
N THR A 522 -22.63 22.97 -15.36
CA THR A 522 -23.35 22.75 -14.08
C THR A 522 -23.28 21.35 -13.49
N THR A 523 -23.29 20.27 -14.29
CA THR A 523 -23.33 18.87 -13.80
C THR A 523 -22.47 17.93 -14.64
N LEU A 524 -22.17 16.74 -14.10
CA LEU A 524 -21.56 15.64 -14.87
C LEU A 524 -22.61 15.03 -15.84
N PRO A 525 -22.26 14.78 -17.12
CA PRO A 525 -23.21 14.41 -18.16
C PRO A 525 -23.91 13.06 -17.86
N SER A 526 -25.22 13.01 -18.07
CA SER A 526 -26.05 11.87 -17.66
C SER A 526 -25.60 10.55 -18.29
N GLY A 527 -25.14 9.60 -17.45
CA GLY A 527 -24.70 8.26 -17.85
C GLY A 527 -23.34 8.18 -18.59
N SER A 528 -22.69 9.31 -18.86
CA SER A 528 -21.50 9.41 -19.72
C SER A 528 -20.19 9.60 -18.91
N ALA A 529 -19.90 8.70 -17.97
CA ALA A 529 -18.73 8.81 -17.08
C ALA A 529 -17.36 8.90 -17.79
N HIS A 530 -17.27 8.47 -19.06
CA HIS A 530 -16.08 8.65 -19.88
C HIS A 530 -15.77 10.13 -20.22
N ALA A 531 -16.77 11.01 -20.27
CA ALA A 531 -16.60 12.43 -20.60
C ALA A 531 -16.23 13.32 -19.39
N ALA A 532 -16.16 12.73 -18.19
CA ALA A 532 -15.90 13.46 -16.94
C ALA A 532 -14.59 14.26 -16.95
N HIS A 533 -13.59 13.85 -17.75
CA HIS A 533 -12.33 14.57 -17.89
C HIS A 533 -12.50 15.98 -18.47
N GLU A 534 -13.44 16.17 -19.41
CA GLU A 534 -13.72 17.46 -20.02
C GLU A 534 -14.38 18.38 -19.00
N THR A 535 -15.39 17.89 -18.28
CA THR A 535 -16.07 18.70 -17.26
C THR A 535 -15.14 19.03 -16.08
N ALA A 536 -14.24 18.11 -15.69
CA ALA A 536 -13.20 18.39 -14.70
C ALA A 536 -12.22 19.48 -15.19
N TRP A 537 -11.77 19.43 -16.45
CA TRP A 537 -10.95 20.51 -17.02
C TRP A 537 -11.71 21.82 -17.10
N LYS A 538 -12.97 21.81 -17.54
CA LYS A 538 -13.84 22.98 -17.58
C LYS A 538 -13.94 23.66 -16.22
N LYS A 539 -14.16 22.90 -15.13
CA LYS A 539 -14.12 23.41 -13.74
C LYS A 539 -12.74 24.00 -13.36
N VAL A 540 -11.64 23.39 -13.78
CA VAL A 540 -10.26 23.86 -13.53
C VAL A 540 -9.94 25.19 -14.24
N TYR A 541 -10.68 25.53 -15.30
CA TYR A 541 -10.56 26.81 -16.02
C TYR A 541 -11.73 27.78 -15.74
N GLU A 542 -12.67 27.44 -14.85
CA GLU A 542 -13.89 28.24 -14.66
C GLU A 542 -13.67 29.45 -13.72
N THR A 543 -14.06 30.61 -14.22
CA THR A 543 -13.83 31.92 -13.59
C THR A 543 -14.95 32.28 -12.61
N VAL A 544 -16.20 32.12 -13.08
CA VAL A 544 -17.44 32.45 -12.37
C VAL A 544 -18.09 31.17 -11.86
N PHE A 545 -17.89 30.88 -10.57
CA PHE A 545 -18.91 30.20 -9.77
C PHE A 545 -19.44 31.17 -8.72
N SER A 546 -20.76 31.33 -8.72
CA SER A 546 -21.49 32.23 -7.84
C SER A 546 -21.68 31.64 -6.45
N GLY A 547 -21.16 32.31 -5.43
CA GLY A 547 -21.37 31.96 -4.02
C GLY A 547 -20.29 31.05 -3.42
N ASP A 548 -20.30 30.96 -2.10
CA ASP A 548 -19.28 30.33 -1.24
C ASP A 548 -19.32 28.78 -1.25
N ASP A 549 -19.83 28.16 -2.32
CA ASP A 549 -20.13 26.72 -2.43
C ASP A 549 -18.89 25.84 -2.74
N TYR A 550 -17.70 26.30 -2.32
CA TYR A 550 -16.44 25.56 -2.47
C TYR A 550 -16.31 24.49 -1.37
N LEU A 551 -16.83 23.29 -1.64
CA LEU A 551 -16.64 22.10 -0.79
C LEU A 551 -15.16 21.79 -0.49
N VAL A 552 -14.23 22.21 -1.37
CA VAL A 552 -12.79 22.33 -1.10
C VAL A 552 -12.25 23.59 -1.76
N ASP A 553 -11.41 24.32 -1.02
CA ASP A 553 -10.70 25.51 -1.46
C ASP A 553 -9.48 25.16 -2.33
N TYR A 554 -9.75 24.86 -3.60
CA TYR A 554 -8.69 24.67 -4.61
C TYR A 554 -7.85 25.93 -4.86
N ARG A 555 -8.31 27.12 -4.45
CA ARG A 555 -7.64 28.42 -4.66
C ARG A 555 -6.59 28.74 -3.57
N GLY A 556 -6.58 28.00 -2.47
CA GLY A 556 -5.74 28.31 -1.30
C GLY A 556 -6.12 29.63 -0.63
N THR A 557 -7.38 30.04 -0.72
CA THR A 557 -7.93 31.20 0.00
C THR A 557 -7.85 30.97 1.51
N PHE A 558 -8.35 29.85 2.00
CA PHE A 558 -8.45 29.50 3.42
C PHE A 558 -7.55 28.32 3.81
N ASP A 559 -7.16 27.45 2.87
CA ASP A 559 -6.08 26.47 3.09
C ASP A 559 -4.70 27.11 2.82
N TYR A 560 -4.12 27.69 3.86
CA TYR A 560 -2.76 28.25 3.82
C TYR A 560 -1.67 27.21 3.55
N ALA A 561 -1.88 25.93 3.88
CA ALA A 561 -0.95 24.86 3.55
C ALA A 561 -1.00 24.54 2.05
N MET A 562 -2.18 24.62 1.43
CA MET A 562 -2.33 24.58 -0.03
C MET A 562 -1.66 25.79 -0.69
N ARG A 563 -1.92 27.00 -0.20
CA ARG A 563 -1.29 28.25 -0.68
C ARG A 563 0.24 28.11 -0.66
N ARG A 564 0.81 27.59 0.43
CA ARG A 564 2.26 27.32 0.55
C ARG A 564 2.76 26.18 -0.36
N LYS A 565 1.99 25.10 -0.57
CA LYS A 565 2.36 24.03 -1.53
C LYS A 565 2.46 24.58 -2.95
N TYR A 566 1.51 25.40 -3.39
CA TYR A 566 1.52 26.02 -4.72
C TYR A 566 2.70 27.00 -4.90
N GLN A 567 2.96 27.87 -3.93
CA GLN A 567 4.15 28.73 -3.93
C GLN A 567 5.44 27.89 -4.07
N ALA A 568 5.60 26.84 -3.24
CA ALA A 568 6.77 25.98 -3.25
C ALA A 568 6.95 25.20 -4.57
N ILE A 569 5.87 24.80 -5.25
CA ILE A 569 5.93 24.16 -6.58
C ILE A 569 6.50 25.13 -7.62
N VAL A 570 6.06 26.39 -7.62
CA VAL A 570 6.55 27.42 -8.55
C VAL A 570 7.98 27.87 -8.21
N GLU A 571 8.34 27.96 -6.93
CA GLU A 571 9.71 28.24 -6.48
C GLU A 571 10.71 27.16 -6.93
N GLN A 572 10.30 25.88 -6.88
CA GLN A 572 11.15 24.74 -7.26
C GLN A 572 11.22 24.53 -8.78
N ASN A 573 10.12 24.77 -9.50
CA ASN A 573 10.06 24.64 -10.95
C ASN A 573 9.26 25.80 -11.57
N PRO A 574 9.91 26.95 -11.84
CA PRO A 574 9.24 28.11 -12.43
C PRO A 574 8.68 27.90 -13.84
N VAL A 575 9.09 26.85 -14.55
CA VAL A 575 8.64 26.57 -15.92
C VAL A 575 7.36 25.73 -15.90
N ASN A 576 7.41 24.54 -15.27
CA ASN A 576 6.29 23.59 -15.30
C ASN A 576 5.39 23.70 -14.06
N GLY A 577 5.77 24.44 -13.02
CA GLY A 577 5.04 24.50 -11.75
C GLY A 577 3.59 24.93 -11.89
N TYR A 578 3.32 25.95 -12.73
CA TYR A 578 1.96 26.41 -13.02
C TYR A 578 1.10 25.33 -13.71
N ALA A 579 1.70 24.53 -14.61
CA ALA A 579 1.04 23.41 -15.26
C ALA A 579 0.78 22.25 -14.28
N ASN A 580 1.78 21.93 -13.45
CA ASN A 580 1.68 20.85 -12.45
C ASN A 580 0.60 21.14 -11.40
N ILE A 581 0.43 22.41 -10.97
CA ILE A 581 -0.70 22.84 -10.13
C ILE A 581 -2.05 22.51 -10.78
N ARG A 582 -2.25 22.87 -12.06
CA ARG A 582 -3.48 22.56 -12.80
C ARG A 582 -3.70 21.05 -12.94
N ASN A 583 -2.63 20.27 -13.16
CA ASN A 583 -2.70 18.81 -13.28
C ASN A 583 -3.14 18.13 -11.96
N ILE A 584 -2.55 18.48 -10.81
CA ILE A 584 -2.95 17.86 -9.52
C ILE A 584 -4.37 18.24 -9.08
N VAL A 585 -4.83 19.46 -9.41
CA VAL A 585 -6.22 19.89 -9.15
C VAL A 585 -7.21 19.07 -9.98
N TRP A 586 -6.92 18.85 -11.28
CA TRP A 586 -7.74 17.97 -12.12
C TRP A 586 -7.79 16.54 -11.56
N THR A 587 -6.67 16.00 -11.07
CA THR A 587 -6.61 14.65 -10.50
C THR A 587 -7.48 14.49 -9.25
N ASP A 588 -7.45 15.47 -8.33
CA ASP A 588 -8.28 15.43 -7.11
C ASP A 588 -9.79 15.57 -7.42
N MET A 589 -10.15 16.39 -8.42
CA MET A 589 -11.53 16.47 -8.92
C MET A 589 -12.00 15.14 -9.54
N MET A 590 -11.16 14.52 -10.38
CA MET A 590 -11.49 13.24 -11.02
C MET A 590 -11.60 12.08 -10.01
N LEU A 591 -10.69 12.01 -9.04
CA LEU A 591 -10.71 11.05 -7.92
C LEU A 591 -12.05 11.06 -7.15
N ASN A 592 -12.55 12.25 -6.85
CA ASN A 592 -13.83 12.42 -6.16
C ASN A 592 -15.04 12.16 -7.07
N SER A 593 -14.90 12.33 -8.39
CA SER A 593 -16.01 12.26 -9.36
C SER A 593 -16.26 10.86 -9.94
N VAL A 594 -15.21 10.09 -10.26
CA VAL A 594 -15.31 8.80 -10.97
C VAL A 594 -14.76 7.62 -10.18
N VAL A 595 -15.08 6.41 -10.66
CA VAL A 595 -14.77 5.14 -10.01
C VAL A 595 -14.80 4.00 -11.04
N GLY A 596 -13.81 3.12 -11.03
CA GLY A 596 -13.70 1.97 -11.94
C GLY A 596 -14.57 0.77 -11.55
N THR A 597 -14.97 -0.04 -12.53
CA THR A 597 -15.81 -1.23 -12.33
C THR A 597 -15.27 -2.52 -12.95
N ALA A 598 -14.21 -2.47 -13.77
CA ALA A 598 -13.59 -3.67 -14.35
C ALA A 598 -13.05 -4.64 -13.29
N THR A 599 -13.65 -5.82 -13.20
CA THR A 599 -13.18 -6.93 -12.34
C THR A 599 -12.34 -7.92 -13.15
N ASN A 600 -11.09 -8.17 -12.73
CA ASN A 600 -10.32 -9.32 -13.19
C ASN A 600 -10.48 -10.45 -12.16
N ALA A 601 -11.12 -11.55 -12.55
CA ALA A 601 -11.36 -12.70 -11.66
C ALA A 601 -10.08 -13.50 -11.34
N THR A 602 -9.03 -13.33 -12.15
CA THR A 602 -7.73 -13.98 -11.99
C THR A 602 -6.59 -12.97 -12.18
N ALA A 603 -5.47 -13.21 -11.51
CA ALA A 603 -4.25 -12.42 -11.64
C ALA A 603 -2.99 -13.31 -11.60
N PHE A 604 -1.92 -12.85 -12.24
CA PHE A 604 -0.60 -13.45 -12.13
C PHE A 604 0.05 -12.98 -10.82
N PHE A 605 0.03 -13.83 -9.81
CA PHE A 605 0.44 -13.52 -8.44
C PHE A 605 1.63 -14.38 -8.02
N SER A 606 2.62 -13.74 -7.41
CA SER A 606 3.83 -14.36 -6.85
C SER A 606 3.76 -14.24 -5.33
N ALA A 607 3.51 -15.36 -4.65
CA ALA A 607 3.26 -15.37 -3.21
C ALA A 607 4.54 -15.10 -2.40
N ASN A 608 4.41 -14.34 -1.30
CA ASN A 608 5.46 -14.31 -0.29
C ASN A 608 5.48 -15.64 0.48
N LYS A 609 6.62 -16.34 0.46
CA LYS A 609 6.88 -17.51 1.31
C LYS A 609 7.74 -17.11 2.50
N PRO A 610 7.37 -17.50 3.74
CA PRO A 610 8.28 -17.40 4.88
C PRO A 610 9.49 -18.31 4.66
N SER A 611 10.65 -17.83 5.08
CA SER A 611 11.90 -18.58 5.06
C SER A 611 12.48 -18.66 6.47
N ILE A 612 13.33 -19.65 6.75
CA ILE A 612 14.09 -19.72 8.01
C ILE A 612 15.54 -19.34 7.71
N GLU A 613 16.11 -18.48 8.57
CA GLU A 613 17.54 -18.21 8.61
C GLU A 613 18.18 -18.88 9.85
N TYR A 614 19.38 -19.47 9.68
CA TYR A 614 20.14 -20.06 10.79
C TYR A 614 21.46 -19.32 11.06
N ARG A 615 21.67 -18.89 12.30
CA ARG A 615 22.92 -18.25 12.76
C ARG A 615 23.98 -19.30 13.08
N MET A 616 24.88 -19.55 12.13
CA MET A 616 25.94 -20.56 12.21
C MET A 616 26.75 -20.63 13.54
N PRO A 617 27.04 -19.54 14.29
CA PRO A 617 27.72 -19.65 15.58
C PRO A 617 27.01 -20.55 16.60
N PHE A 618 25.67 -20.66 16.54
CA PHE A 618 24.87 -21.49 17.44
C PHE A 618 24.96 -22.99 17.12
N ALA A 619 25.44 -23.37 15.92
CA ALA A 619 25.65 -24.77 15.55
C ALA A 619 26.98 -25.34 16.07
N ILE A 620 27.91 -24.52 16.58
CA ILE A 620 29.26 -24.96 16.99
C ILE A 620 29.22 -26.11 18.02
N PRO A 621 28.40 -26.06 19.11
CA PRO A 621 28.29 -27.20 20.04
C PRO A 621 27.77 -28.48 19.36
N GLY A 622 26.89 -28.33 18.36
CA GLY A 622 26.30 -29.44 17.61
C GLY A 622 27.28 -30.12 16.68
N PHE A 623 28.16 -29.36 16.01
CA PHE A 623 29.25 -29.93 15.20
C PHE A 623 30.26 -30.69 16.07
N ILE A 624 30.60 -30.18 17.26
CA ILE A 624 31.47 -30.89 18.22
C ILE A 624 30.78 -32.17 18.71
N LEU A 625 29.48 -32.11 19.04
CA LEU A 625 28.70 -33.25 19.47
C LEU A 625 28.62 -34.34 18.39
N LEU A 626 28.37 -33.96 17.14
CA LEU A 626 28.33 -34.86 15.99
C LEU A 626 29.71 -35.50 15.75
N ALA A 627 30.80 -34.75 15.87
CA ALA A 627 32.16 -35.26 15.73
C ALA A 627 32.56 -36.28 16.82
N ILE A 628 31.99 -36.20 18.02
CA ILE A 628 32.17 -37.20 19.08
C ILE A 628 31.23 -38.40 18.87
N TRP A 629 29.96 -38.14 18.55
CA TRP A 629 28.92 -39.16 18.44
C TRP A 629 29.11 -40.07 17.23
N LEU A 630 29.24 -39.50 16.02
CA LEU A 630 29.20 -40.25 14.77
C LEU A 630 30.28 -41.35 14.71
N PRO A 631 31.56 -41.11 15.07
CA PRO A 631 32.57 -42.18 15.10
C PRO A 631 32.27 -43.26 16.16
N SER A 632 31.80 -42.86 17.34
CA SER A 632 31.48 -43.82 18.42
C SER A 632 30.33 -44.75 18.02
N PHE A 633 29.29 -44.19 17.41
CA PHE A 633 28.07 -44.89 17.00
C PHE A 633 28.34 -45.84 15.84
N LEU A 634 29.05 -45.37 14.80
CA LEU A 634 29.46 -46.21 13.67
C LEU A 634 30.39 -47.35 14.11
N LEU A 635 31.38 -47.09 14.97
CA LEU A 635 32.30 -48.13 15.46
C LEU A 635 31.56 -49.18 16.30
N ALA A 636 30.62 -48.76 17.16
CA ALA A 636 29.78 -49.68 17.93
C ALA A 636 28.91 -50.56 17.01
N ILE A 637 28.30 -49.99 15.95
CA ILE A 637 27.51 -50.75 14.96
C ILE A 637 28.39 -51.75 14.21
N VAL A 638 29.60 -51.36 13.79
CA VAL A 638 30.54 -52.26 13.10
C VAL A 638 30.95 -53.42 14.00
N LEU A 639 31.24 -53.18 15.28
CA LEU A 639 31.62 -54.23 16.24
C LEU A 639 30.48 -55.21 16.56
N ILE A 640 29.22 -54.75 16.52
CA ILE A 640 28.04 -55.61 16.58
C ILE A 640 27.91 -56.43 15.28
N GLY A 641 27.98 -55.77 14.12
CA GLY A 641 27.82 -56.42 12.81
C GLY A 641 28.91 -57.45 12.48
N MET A 642 30.14 -57.24 12.96
CA MET A 642 31.24 -58.21 12.88
C MET A 642 31.14 -59.34 13.92
N GLY A 643 30.12 -59.36 14.77
CA GLY A 643 29.90 -60.40 15.78
C GLY A 643 30.90 -60.42 16.93
N ALA A 644 31.73 -59.37 17.08
CA ALA A 644 32.73 -59.24 18.14
C ALA A 644 32.11 -58.99 19.52
N LEU A 645 30.90 -58.43 19.56
CA LEU A 645 30.10 -58.21 20.76
C LEU A 645 28.84 -59.10 20.71
N ARG A 646 28.96 -60.36 21.16
CA ARG A 646 27.81 -61.27 21.30
C ARG A 646 26.96 -60.91 22.52
N PRO A 647 25.61 -60.93 22.45
CA PRO A 647 24.74 -60.62 23.57
C PRO A 647 25.03 -61.45 24.83
N ASP A 648 25.39 -62.72 24.65
CA ASP A 648 25.65 -63.63 25.77
C ASP A 648 27.01 -63.33 26.43
N HIS A 649 28.02 -62.87 25.67
CA HIS A 649 29.27 -62.40 26.26
C HIS A 649 29.05 -61.12 27.08
N MET A 650 28.18 -60.20 26.62
CA MET A 650 27.79 -59.03 27.42
C MET A 650 27.03 -59.45 28.68
N ARG A 651 26.11 -60.41 28.60
CA ARG A 651 25.40 -60.97 29.76
C ARG A 651 26.36 -61.58 30.78
N ASP A 652 27.33 -62.39 30.35
CA ASP A 652 28.32 -62.98 31.25
C ASP A 652 29.22 -61.91 31.90
N VAL A 653 29.67 -60.91 31.13
CA VAL A 653 30.44 -59.77 31.63
C VAL A 653 29.65 -58.99 32.70
N LEU A 654 28.34 -58.76 32.52
CA LEU A 654 27.50 -58.20 33.58
C LEU A 654 27.30 -59.18 34.77
N ASN A 655 27.03 -60.45 34.52
CA ASN A 655 26.82 -61.46 35.56
C ASN A 655 28.02 -61.58 36.50
N HIS A 656 29.25 -61.43 35.98
CA HIS A 656 30.48 -61.42 36.77
C HIS A 656 30.70 -60.14 37.59
N THR A 657 29.95 -59.05 37.34
CA THR A 657 29.97 -57.85 38.22
C THR A 657 29.03 -57.93 39.41
N SER A 658 28.16 -58.95 39.50
CA SER A 658 27.27 -59.13 40.64
C SER A 658 28.02 -59.64 41.88
N ILE A 659 28.33 -58.73 42.81
CA ILE A 659 29.14 -58.97 44.02
C ILE A 659 28.52 -59.99 45.00
N GLY A 660 27.25 -60.38 44.81
CA GLY A 660 26.52 -61.34 45.65
C GLY A 660 27.11 -62.75 45.81
N ARG A 661 28.25 -63.06 45.16
CA ARG A 661 29.00 -64.32 45.37
C ARG A 661 30.48 -64.15 45.79
N ALA A 662 30.98 -62.92 45.94
CA ALA A 662 32.39 -62.70 46.31
C ALA A 662 32.68 -62.87 47.81
N VAL A 663 31.69 -62.65 48.68
CA VAL A 663 31.87 -62.56 50.15
C VAL A 663 31.99 -63.93 50.83
N VAL A 664 31.47 -65.00 50.22
CA VAL A 664 31.39 -66.34 50.83
C VAL A 664 32.78 -67.01 50.99
N GLY A 665 33.77 -66.64 50.17
CA GLY A 665 35.09 -67.28 50.16
C GLY A 665 36.04 -66.88 51.29
N ALA A 666 35.73 -65.84 52.08
CA ALA A 666 36.65 -65.28 53.07
C ALA A 666 36.50 -65.86 54.50
N SER A 667 35.40 -66.57 54.78
CA SER A 667 35.03 -66.99 56.15
C SER A 667 35.52 -68.37 56.58
N ALA A 668 36.34 -69.04 55.76
CA ALA A 668 36.69 -70.46 55.94
C ALA A 668 38.05 -70.72 56.61
N LEU A 669 38.72 -69.69 57.16
CA LEU A 669 40.05 -69.82 57.79
C LEU A 669 40.17 -69.02 59.09
N ARG A 670 39.55 -69.52 60.17
CA ARG A 670 40.03 -69.31 61.54
C ARG A 670 39.49 -70.37 62.49
N ASP A 671 40.38 -71.10 63.15
CA ASP A 671 40.05 -72.11 64.17
C ASP A 671 41.15 -72.12 65.25
N GLU A 672 40.78 -72.54 66.47
CA GLU A 672 41.63 -72.74 67.67
C GLU A 672 42.46 -71.50 68.19
N ASN A 673 42.83 -71.38 69.48
CA ASN A 673 42.64 -72.25 70.65
C ASN A 673 42.60 -71.46 72.00
N SER A 674 42.18 -72.14 73.08
CA SER A 674 42.50 -71.88 74.51
C SER A 674 41.76 -70.76 75.31
N PRO A 675 41.61 -70.89 76.67
CA PRO A 675 40.26 -70.87 77.25
C PRO A 675 40.05 -70.25 78.67
N ASN A 676 38.81 -70.38 79.20
CA ASN A 676 38.39 -70.37 80.62
C ASN A 676 38.37 -69.00 81.38
N GLN A 677 37.51 -68.72 82.37
CA GLN A 677 36.52 -69.54 83.14
C GLN A 677 35.26 -68.68 83.57
N PRO A 678 34.31 -69.07 84.49
CA PRO A 678 32.90 -69.30 84.09
C PRO A 678 31.78 -68.62 84.95
N GLU A 679 30.55 -69.17 84.82
CA GLU A 679 29.35 -69.07 85.71
C GLU A 679 28.42 -67.82 85.63
N SER A 680 27.08 -67.92 85.79
CA SER A 680 26.17 -69.09 85.67
C SER A 680 24.67 -68.70 85.52
N PHE A 681 23.83 -69.70 85.21
CA PHE A 681 22.37 -69.84 85.41
C PHE A 681 21.33 -68.85 84.81
N MET A 682 20.37 -69.48 84.12
CA MET A 682 19.03 -69.08 83.66
C MET A 682 17.97 -69.37 84.78
N PRO A 683 16.62 -69.24 84.62
CA PRO A 683 15.78 -68.66 83.53
C PRO A 683 14.51 -67.85 84.01
N VAL A 684 13.56 -67.63 83.08
CA VAL A 684 12.08 -67.40 83.19
C VAL A 684 11.52 -65.98 83.51
N ASP A 685 11.03 -65.28 82.48
CA ASP A 685 9.60 -65.00 82.11
C ASP A 685 8.43 -65.27 83.10
N PRO A 686 7.13 -64.91 82.83
CA PRO A 686 6.58 -64.08 81.74
C PRO A 686 5.44 -63.08 82.11
N SER A 687 5.06 -62.27 81.11
CA SER A 687 3.67 -61.82 80.75
C SER A 687 2.79 -60.90 81.64
N GLY A 688 2.22 -59.87 80.98
CA GLY A 688 0.78 -59.50 81.08
C GLY A 688 0.40 -58.23 81.87
N ASP A 689 -0.11 -57.17 81.22
CA ASP A 689 -1.53 -56.96 80.83
C ASP A 689 -1.71 -55.54 80.20
N LYS A 690 -2.96 -55.10 79.94
CA LYS A 690 -3.35 -53.86 79.24
C LYS A 690 -3.96 -52.82 80.18
N THR A 691 -3.80 -51.53 79.86
CA THR A 691 -4.89 -50.51 79.72
C THR A 691 -4.31 -49.11 79.46
N HIS A 692 -4.85 -48.37 78.48
CA HIS A 692 -5.77 -47.24 78.72
C HIS A 692 -6.10 -46.45 77.44
N ASP A 693 -7.29 -45.84 77.41
CA ASP A 693 -7.70 -44.86 76.39
C ASP A 693 -6.92 -43.55 76.49
N GLY A 694 -6.81 -42.82 75.37
CA GLY A 694 -6.11 -41.53 75.29
C GLY A 694 -7.04 -40.33 75.16
N LYS A 695 -6.48 -39.12 75.32
CA LYS A 695 -7.06 -37.89 74.79
C LYS A 695 -6.01 -36.80 74.52
N ASP A 696 -6.10 -36.24 73.31
CA ASP A 696 -5.63 -34.95 72.77
C ASP A 696 -4.55 -34.13 73.52
N ILE A 697 -3.48 -33.73 72.81
CA ILE A 697 -3.03 -32.32 72.75
C ILE A 697 -2.15 -32.01 71.50
N SER A 698 -2.48 -30.86 70.92
CA SER A 698 -2.02 -30.08 69.75
C SER A 698 -0.57 -30.04 69.20
N VAL A 699 -0.50 -29.74 67.88
CA VAL A 699 0.35 -28.72 67.20
C VAL A 699 1.87 -28.95 66.99
N CYS A 700 2.29 -29.14 65.72
CA CYS A 700 3.05 -28.15 64.91
C CYS A 700 3.41 -28.72 63.50
N ASN A 701 3.82 -27.95 62.49
CA ASN A 701 3.18 -26.79 61.81
C ASN A 701 4.03 -26.42 60.56
N SER A 702 3.45 -26.35 59.35
CA SER A 702 3.93 -25.46 58.27
C SER A 702 3.00 -25.46 57.05
N ASP A 703 2.03 -24.55 57.01
CA ASP A 703 1.57 -23.93 55.75
C ASP A 703 1.04 -22.52 56.05
N VAL A 704 1.34 -21.53 55.20
CA VAL A 704 1.13 -20.11 55.52
C VAL A 704 -0.05 -19.52 54.74
N THR A 705 -0.89 -18.78 55.46
CA THR A 705 -2.16 -18.21 54.99
C THR A 705 -2.01 -17.01 54.05
N PRO A 706 -2.90 -16.85 53.05
CA PRO A 706 -3.16 -15.54 52.45
C PRO A 706 -3.94 -14.63 53.42
N VAL A 707 -3.82 -13.31 53.26
CA VAL A 707 -4.54 -12.31 54.09
C VAL A 707 -5.52 -11.50 53.24
N THR A 708 -6.67 -11.22 53.85
CA THR A 708 -7.90 -10.67 53.26
C THR A 708 -7.98 -9.12 53.33
N LEU A 709 -9.21 -8.59 53.18
CA LEU A 709 -9.75 -7.29 53.65
C LEU A 709 -9.93 -6.16 52.61
N PHE A 710 -11.08 -5.45 52.56
CA PHE A 710 -12.45 -5.76 53.03
C PHE A 710 -13.48 -4.82 52.34
N LEU A 711 -14.77 -4.92 52.70
CA LEU A 711 -15.90 -4.13 52.18
C LEU A 711 -15.93 -2.65 52.62
N ASN A 712 -16.57 -1.77 51.83
CA ASN A 712 -17.57 -0.83 52.38
C ASN A 712 -18.64 -0.39 51.34
N ARG A 713 -19.63 0.43 51.76
CA ARG A 713 -20.99 0.52 51.19
C ARG A 713 -21.62 1.91 51.42
N GLY A 714 -22.27 2.54 50.42
CA GLY A 714 -23.08 3.76 50.66
C GLY A 714 -23.64 4.50 49.43
N SER A 715 -24.92 4.91 49.53
CA SER A 715 -25.70 5.79 48.63
C SER A 715 -25.14 7.24 48.48
N THR A 716 -25.68 8.19 47.70
CA THR A 716 -27.06 8.40 47.16
C THR A 716 -27.04 9.45 46.02
N ASN A 717 -28.06 9.44 45.13
CA ASN A 717 -28.46 10.54 44.20
C ASN A 717 -27.39 10.95 43.14
N GLU A 718 -27.65 11.57 41.99
CA GLU A 718 -28.82 11.86 41.12
C GLU A 718 -28.23 12.20 39.70
N THR A 719 -28.93 12.41 38.57
CA THR A 719 -30.37 12.61 38.25
C THR A 719 -30.71 12.02 36.84
N ALA A 720 -31.95 12.18 36.38
CA ALA A 720 -32.38 12.16 34.96
C ALA A 720 -33.06 13.53 34.65
N PRO A 721 -33.69 13.84 33.48
CA PRO A 721 -34.13 13.02 32.33
C PRO A 721 -33.81 13.74 30.97
N LEU A 722 -34.44 13.63 29.77
CA LEU A 722 -35.39 12.71 29.08
C LEU A 722 -35.30 13.01 27.53
N GLU A 723 -36.24 12.48 26.73
CA GLU A 723 -36.69 12.94 25.38
C GLU A 723 -35.76 12.73 24.15
N LEU A 724 -36.25 12.32 22.97
CA LEU A 724 -37.50 11.61 22.63
C LEU A 724 -37.32 10.84 21.29
N THR A 725 -38.13 9.81 21.06
CA THR A 725 -38.32 9.16 19.75
C THR A 725 -39.81 9.05 19.45
N THR A 726 -40.22 9.39 18.22
CA THR A 726 -41.61 9.24 17.74
C THR A 726 -41.62 8.75 16.30
N ASP A 727 -42.40 7.71 16.03
CA ASP A 727 -42.76 7.29 14.67
C ASP A 727 -43.67 8.33 14.00
N HIS A 728 -43.52 8.53 12.69
CA HIS A 728 -44.64 8.76 11.77
C HIS A 728 -44.29 8.49 10.31
#